data_AF-D3IM67-F1
#
_entry.id   AF-D3IM67-F1
#
_cell.length_a   1.000
_cell.length_b   1.000
_cell.length_c   1.000
_cell.angle_alpha   90.00
_cell.angle_beta   90.00
_cell.angle_gamma   90.00
#
_symmetry.space_group_name_H-M   'P 1'
#
loop_
_entity.id
_entity.type
_entity.pdbx_description
1 polymer ?
#
loop_
_entity_poly.entity_id
_entity_poly.type
_entity_poly.pdbx_seq_one_letter_code
_entity_poly.pdbx_strand_id
1 'polypeptide(L)'
;MGFAYTGGQIVTFNQLWYKVLSPTSHTLAFIGTNGFPSGPLTLPNSVFDGKDATFTITELQYEPGYACYGVTELTIPETVKTIGAFSVLWAPLIKVHIPQSVTNISESAFCCLNKAPKFTVASGSLHFEAGSDGALYSKGKTKLYSVPSDVQLAAGGVYNVDNNVKRICIGAFLKTNGLKKVVLPNGLQSIDMGMFTIAPTSSLEAFEVRPGGSTPFSAVDGVLFKGDELVLYPQGKSTQNYVVPNGIKKLATYSISDNGHLRSIDLNQVTTLRNSAIYNALELTSITIPKDIKKYGKVPGQGLMEGCFESCPKVSTYYVASGNTDFVIENGVLFSADKTLLYCYPPSKPGSSYAIPNSVTQIGNNAFQNAQFITSIHIPQNVIVIGSSAFRQLSNLSTLTFDANSKVNYISDLAFRGCSKLNVVTLPKGITSLGAVFYECENLEVINVPANSKLTTIRSGAFSTNRKLKAFNFMGECQLNRIGANVFAGLKELTAFSIPKSVAYIDANAFIGCKNLTTVTFDPNAVIQKIGEGAFADCGITNIKIPQKVVEIEREAFLKCEALTTINITKATTSISPEAFKYCSRLTAINVDKDNEVYSSIDGYLLSKNKQELMIFPPGKANERFTLLPPSVIKIGDYAFYDCKKLKNVTIPNKVKHIGKRAFGFCDNLTTITFLCDEIIPAANISQGGNDAAFDADKGATKKMGKITINVRKNKFVDYQSIPFYKKFALIRPSFTISKEEYILVSEKAAAMLSTENADHTFVLPTDFHYGGKKYEVSFIGDYAFEHVSPNVKEVVVKKNVEYIGAKAFVTTGNTLKNVFFIEGNPTKGMLSTTRFDLDATGDNYNEFAPDTKIYVKKSAYNKYKAEWTKTRYNSVTKHEEQSPYNFTNQIDYRIKDVKINTKYATFAREFDVDFKECVTENGSRVAAFVSGSKVVFGKPDYGTATYRIRMTSIDCNGGVSDSYGYVPANTGVLLKVIDNKSTTNADFYYTIGEKDDVQYSIANNVMKGVTVNATKVVPFGSARYYVMQGGSFRRVTVPVNNFPVHKAYLKVNKPAGAKLILQFDDEEIAADEGETVTGIGGVTNDENGKEDDAYYNLNGQRVDNPQKGIYIHRGKKVIIK
;
A
#
# COMPACT_ATOMS: atom_id res chain seq x y z
N MET A 1 4.41 11.15 3.68
CA MET A 1 3.90 10.51 2.45
C MET A 1 4.99 10.56 1.39
N GLY A 2 5.82 9.54 1.20
CA GLY A 2 6.77 9.59 0.08
C GLY A 2 6.05 9.44 -1.26
N PHE A 3 6.67 9.94 -2.33
CA PHE A 3 6.12 9.91 -3.67
C PHE A 3 7.02 9.01 -4.49
N ALA A 4 6.49 7.87 -4.89
CA ALA A 4 7.10 7.06 -5.92
C ALA A 4 6.58 7.61 -7.26
N TYR A 5 7.49 7.87 -8.21
CA TYR A 5 7.22 8.64 -9.42
C TYR A 5 7.12 7.74 -10.64
N THR A 6 6.08 7.84 -11.47
CA THR A 6 6.02 7.10 -12.75
C THR A 6 6.38 7.99 -13.94
N GLY A 7 6.87 7.38 -15.03
CA GLY A 7 7.07 8.09 -16.29
C GLY A 7 5.77 8.77 -16.76
N GLY A 8 5.84 10.07 -17.07
CA GLY A 8 4.69 10.89 -17.47
C GLY A 8 3.79 11.38 -16.32
N GLN A 9 4.07 11.01 -15.07
CA GLN A 9 3.34 11.54 -13.93
C GLN A 9 3.54 13.05 -13.79
N ILE A 10 2.47 13.74 -13.43
CA ILE A 10 2.50 15.16 -13.11
C ILE A 10 2.66 15.36 -11.61
N VAL A 11 3.66 16.16 -11.23
CA VAL A 11 4.09 16.37 -9.86
C VAL A 11 4.17 17.86 -9.56
N THR A 12 4.05 18.21 -8.27
CA THR A 12 4.16 19.61 -7.83
C THR A 12 5.31 19.73 -6.83
N PHE A 13 6.30 20.56 -7.13
CA PHE A 13 7.39 20.89 -6.21
C PHE A 13 7.58 22.40 -6.15
N ASN A 14 7.71 22.97 -4.95
CA ASN A 14 7.92 24.41 -4.75
C ASN A 14 6.89 25.30 -5.49
N GLN A 15 5.61 24.94 -5.46
CA GLN A 15 4.52 25.62 -6.19
C GLN A 15 4.67 25.60 -7.73
N LEU A 16 5.49 24.72 -8.27
CA LEU A 16 5.68 24.54 -9.71
C LEU A 16 5.21 23.15 -10.11
N TRP A 17 4.51 23.06 -11.23
CA TRP A 17 4.12 21.81 -11.85
C TRP A 17 5.20 21.32 -12.79
N TYR A 18 5.51 20.02 -12.67
CA TYR A 18 6.46 19.32 -13.51
C TYR A 18 5.86 18.02 -14.03
N LYS A 19 6.35 17.56 -15.16
CA LYS A 19 6.13 16.21 -15.67
C LYS A 19 7.40 15.39 -15.47
N VAL A 20 7.27 14.21 -14.89
CA VAL A 20 8.35 13.23 -14.74
C VAL A 20 8.71 12.68 -16.11
N LEU A 21 9.90 13.02 -16.61
CA LEU A 21 10.41 12.51 -17.88
C LEU A 21 11.02 11.13 -17.71
N SER A 22 11.81 10.96 -16.65
CA SER A 22 12.39 9.68 -16.27
C SER A 22 12.45 9.57 -14.75
N PRO A 23 11.73 8.62 -14.13
CA PRO A 23 11.83 8.39 -12.70
C PRO A 23 13.18 7.75 -12.31
N THR A 24 13.80 6.97 -13.21
CA THR A 24 15.11 6.34 -12.94
C THR A 24 16.26 7.33 -13.09
N SER A 25 16.23 8.17 -14.13
CA SER A 25 17.23 9.22 -14.36
C SER A 25 16.96 10.49 -13.56
N HIS A 26 15.82 10.56 -12.86
CA HIS A 26 15.37 11.71 -12.10
C HIS A 26 15.36 13.01 -12.93
N THR A 27 14.67 13.00 -14.07
CA THR A 27 14.54 14.19 -14.94
C THR A 27 13.10 14.69 -15.04
N LEU A 28 12.93 16.01 -15.14
CA LEU A 28 11.64 16.70 -15.20
C LEU A 28 11.54 17.64 -16.40
N ALA A 29 10.32 17.81 -16.90
CA ALA A 29 9.92 18.95 -17.69
C ALA A 29 9.10 19.92 -16.84
N PHE A 30 9.39 21.22 -16.93
CA PHE A 30 8.54 22.26 -16.35
C PHE A 30 7.30 22.45 -17.25
N ILE A 31 6.10 22.43 -16.64
CA ILE A 31 4.82 22.51 -17.39
C ILE A 31 3.88 23.61 -16.90
N GLY A 32 4.11 24.20 -15.72
CA GLY A 32 3.20 25.21 -15.20
C GLY A 32 3.48 25.65 -13.76
N THR A 33 2.66 26.55 -13.25
CA THR A 33 2.72 27.03 -11.86
C THR A 33 1.48 26.62 -11.08
N ASN A 34 1.67 26.01 -9.92
CA ASN A 34 0.57 25.63 -9.04
C ASN A 34 0.19 26.80 -8.11
N GLY A 35 -0.93 27.46 -8.42
CA GLY A 35 -1.35 28.70 -7.77
C GLY A 35 -1.09 29.90 -8.66
N PHE A 36 -1.17 31.11 -8.10
CA PHE A 36 -0.91 32.36 -8.81
C PHE A 36 0.39 33.03 -8.33
N PRO A 37 1.58 32.43 -8.54
CA PRO A 37 2.81 33.19 -8.32
C PRO A 37 2.81 34.36 -9.30
N SER A 38 2.69 35.57 -8.77
CA SER A 38 2.78 36.81 -9.54
C SER A 38 4.23 37.31 -9.54
N GLY A 39 4.79 37.55 -10.73
CA GLY A 39 6.10 38.17 -10.87
C GLY A 39 7.17 37.30 -11.55
N PRO A 40 8.46 37.66 -11.39
CA PRO A 40 9.60 36.94 -11.96
C PRO A 40 9.76 35.52 -11.41
N LEU A 41 10.07 34.56 -12.29
CA LEU A 41 10.36 33.17 -11.96
C LEU A 41 11.75 32.76 -12.48
N THR A 42 12.59 32.26 -11.58
CA THR A 42 13.85 31.59 -11.92
C THR A 42 13.68 30.10 -11.67
N LEU A 43 13.75 29.30 -12.73
CA LEU A 43 13.69 27.85 -12.61
C LEU A 43 15.03 27.31 -12.05
N PRO A 44 15.01 26.40 -11.06
CA PRO A 44 16.23 25.86 -10.50
C PRO A 44 16.89 24.84 -11.44
N ASN A 45 18.20 24.55 -11.26
CA ASN A 45 18.86 23.46 -12.00
C ASN A 45 18.30 22.07 -11.64
N SER A 46 17.92 21.92 -10.37
CA SER A 46 17.33 20.71 -9.83
C SER A 46 16.32 21.05 -8.75
N VAL A 47 15.38 20.14 -8.53
CA VAL A 47 14.37 20.28 -7.49
C VAL A 47 14.35 19.01 -6.65
N PHE A 48 14.51 19.21 -5.34
CA PHE A 48 14.31 18.17 -4.36
C PHE A 48 12.82 18.08 -4.06
N ASP A 49 12.26 16.87 -4.09
CA ASP A 49 10.84 16.62 -3.81
C ASP A 49 10.41 16.88 -2.35
N GLY A 50 11.37 17.28 -1.51
CA GLY A 50 11.19 17.49 -0.08
C GLY A 50 11.30 16.20 0.74
N LYS A 51 11.64 15.05 0.12
CA LYS A 51 11.63 13.73 0.76
C LYS A 51 12.84 12.87 0.39
N ASP A 52 12.89 12.32 -0.83
CA ASP A 52 13.88 11.33 -1.22
C ASP A 52 14.53 11.47 -2.59
N ALA A 53 14.03 12.33 -3.45
CA ALA A 53 14.47 12.40 -4.84
C ALA A 53 14.80 13.84 -5.25
N THR A 54 16.00 14.04 -5.78
CA THR A 54 16.39 15.28 -6.46
C THR A 54 16.33 15.06 -7.96
N PHE A 55 15.52 15.88 -8.63
CA PHE A 55 15.31 15.81 -10.06
C PHE A 55 16.02 16.95 -10.79
N THR A 56 16.60 16.69 -11.97
CA THR A 56 17.13 17.72 -12.87
C THR A 56 16.07 18.18 -13.85
N ILE A 57 15.93 19.49 -14.05
CA ILE A 57 14.98 20.05 -15.03
C ILE A 57 15.68 20.17 -16.37
N THR A 58 15.22 19.42 -17.38
CA THR A 58 15.90 19.35 -18.68
C THR A 58 15.08 19.94 -19.83
N GLU A 59 13.79 20.16 -19.61
CA GLU A 59 12.86 20.60 -20.66
C GLU A 59 11.78 21.56 -20.13
N LEU A 60 11.24 22.38 -21.03
CA LEU A 60 9.94 23.04 -20.86
C LEU A 60 8.95 22.37 -21.82
N GLN A 61 7.77 21.97 -21.34
CA GLN A 61 6.75 21.31 -22.14
C GLN A 61 5.36 21.90 -21.90
N TYR A 62 4.46 21.68 -22.86
CA TYR A 62 3.03 21.87 -22.69
C TYR A 62 2.38 20.61 -22.15
N GLU A 63 1.47 20.77 -21.18
CA GLU A 63 0.62 19.71 -20.70
C GLU A 63 -0.80 20.29 -20.51
N PRO A 64 -1.86 19.69 -21.10
CA PRO A 64 -3.22 20.21 -21.00
C PRO A 64 -3.69 20.39 -19.55
N GLY A 65 -4.25 21.56 -19.25
CA GLY A 65 -4.73 21.91 -17.90
C GLY A 65 -3.67 22.52 -16.98
N TYR A 66 -2.41 22.61 -17.44
CA TYR A 66 -1.30 23.21 -16.69
C TYR A 66 -0.86 24.50 -17.38
N ALA A 67 -0.83 25.58 -16.61
CA ALA A 67 -0.59 26.94 -17.11
C ALA A 67 0.31 27.74 -16.17
N CYS A 68 0.86 28.84 -16.68
CA CYS A 68 1.75 29.76 -15.97
C CYS A 68 1.06 31.11 -15.70
N TYR A 69 -0.17 31.10 -15.18
CA TYR A 69 -0.91 32.32 -14.90
C TYR A 69 -0.18 33.17 -13.84
N GLY A 70 0.31 34.35 -14.23
CA GLY A 70 0.97 35.31 -13.32
C GLY A 70 2.49 35.44 -13.46
N VAL A 71 3.16 34.54 -14.20
CA VAL A 71 4.61 34.63 -14.43
C VAL A 71 4.92 35.78 -15.39
N THR A 72 5.63 36.81 -14.92
CA THR A 72 5.98 38.00 -15.72
C THR A 72 7.39 37.94 -16.29
N GLU A 73 8.34 37.29 -15.62
CA GLU A 73 9.68 37.05 -16.17
C GLU A 73 10.07 35.59 -16.00
N LEU A 74 10.84 35.03 -16.94
CA LEU A 74 11.32 33.66 -16.86
C LEU A 74 12.82 33.58 -17.11
N THR A 75 13.56 33.07 -16.13
CA THR A 75 14.97 32.69 -16.26
C THR A 75 15.09 31.18 -16.34
N ILE A 76 15.59 30.68 -17.47
CA ILE A 76 15.73 29.25 -17.76
C ILE A 76 17.15 28.79 -17.37
N PRO A 77 17.32 27.67 -16.64
CA PRO A 77 18.61 27.18 -16.17
C PRO A 77 19.43 26.51 -17.28
N GLU A 78 20.75 26.40 -17.08
CA GLU A 78 21.67 25.78 -18.03
C GLU A 78 21.50 24.26 -18.23
N THR A 79 20.66 23.65 -17.40
CA THR A 79 20.27 22.23 -17.47
C THR A 79 19.23 21.96 -18.56
N VAL A 80 18.51 23.00 -19.02
CA VAL A 80 17.47 22.87 -20.06
C VAL A 80 18.09 22.84 -21.45
N LYS A 81 17.68 21.86 -22.26
CA LYS A 81 18.11 21.73 -23.67
C LYS A 81 17.03 22.08 -24.68
N THR A 82 15.77 21.87 -24.31
CA THR A 82 14.62 21.96 -25.20
C THR A 82 13.51 22.82 -24.60
N ILE A 83 12.98 23.75 -25.41
CA ILE A 83 11.71 24.45 -25.16
C ILE A 83 10.67 23.90 -26.14
N GLY A 84 9.73 23.10 -25.64
CA GLY A 84 8.71 22.44 -26.43
C GLY A 84 7.61 23.37 -26.94
N ALA A 85 6.76 22.84 -27.82
CA ALA A 85 5.57 23.52 -28.33
C ALA A 85 4.65 24.00 -27.19
N PHE A 86 4.07 25.20 -27.33
CA PHE A 86 3.08 25.77 -26.40
C PHE A 86 3.54 25.86 -24.93
N SER A 87 4.85 25.89 -24.69
CA SER A 87 5.43 26.00 -23.34
C SER A 87 4.96 27.28 -22.63
N VAL A 88 5.01 27.27 -21.29
CA VAL A 88 4.66 28.44 -20.44
C VAL A 88 3.29 29.04 -20.78
N LEU A 89 2.32 28.15 -21.00
CA LEU A 89 0.97 28.45 -21.46
C LEU A 89 0.33 29.62 -20.69
N TRP A 90 -0.20 30.60 -21.43
CA TRP A 90 -0.93 31.77 -20.95
C TRP A 90 -0.18 32.68 -19.97
N ALA A 91 1.15 32.61 -19.92
CA ALA A 91 1.94 33.51 -19.08
C ALA A 91 1.90 34.98 -19.60
N PRO A 92 1.73 35.98 -18.72
CA PRO A 92 1.85 37.41 -19.07
C PRO A 92 3.32 37.87 -19.06
N LEU A 93 4.17 37.20 -19.83
CA LEU A 93 5.62 37.45 -19.83
C LEU A 93 5.94 38.83 -20.42
N ILE A 94 6.79 39.58 -19.72
CA ILE A 94 7.44 40.82 -20.18
C ILE A 94 8.89 40.57 -20.59
N LYS A 95 9.56 39.57 -20.01
CA LYS A 95 10.97 39.25 -20.30
C LYS A 95 11.28 37.77 -20.18
N VAL A 96 12.12 37.25 -21.09
CA VAL A 96 12.64 35.87 -21.04
C VAL A 96 14.13 35.85 -21.38
N HIS A 97 14.92 35.14 -20.58
CA HIS A 97 16.33 34.90 -20.87
C HIS A 97 16.55 33.47 -21.38
N ILE A 98 17.15 33.33 -22.56
CA ILE A 98 17.52 32.04 -23.18
C ILE A 98 19.01 31.74 -22.88
N PRO A 99 19.32 30.67 -22.13
CA PRO A 99 20.69 30.28 -21.81
C PRO A 99 21.42 29.65 -23.01
N GLN A 100 22.74 29.51 -22.92
CA GLN A 100 23.56 28.95 -24.03
C GLN A 100 23.30 27.46 -24.28
N SER A 101 22.85 26.74 -23.25
CA SER A 101 22.53 25.31 -23.30
C SER A 101 21.32 24.94 -24.16
N VAL A 102 20.41 25.88 -24.44
CA VAL A 102 19.22 25.62 -25.25
C VAL A 102 19.64 25.47 -26.71
N THR A 103 19.50 24.26 -27.23
CA THR A 103 19.82 23.92 -28.62
C THR A 103 18.56 23.82 -29.49
N ASN A 104 17.39 23.67 -28.86
CA ASN A 104 16.13 23.50 -29.57
C ASN A 104 14.98 24.34 -28.96
N ILE A 105 14.33 25.15 -29.80
CA ILE A 105 13.10 25.88 -29.48
C ILE A 105 12.09 25.51 -30.56
N SER A 106 10.96 24.93 -30.14
CA SER A 106 9.84 24.63 -31.04
C SER A 106 9.38 25.92 -31.73
N GLU A 107 9.03 25.84 -33.01
CA GLU A 107 8.45 26.97 -33.74
C GLU A 107 7.20 27.55 -33.04
N SER A 108 6.45 26.71 -32.31
CA SER A 108 5.25 27.10 -31.56
C SER A 108 5.47 27.31 -30.06
N ALA A 109 6.72 27.42 -29.60
CA ALA A 109 7.03 27.52 -28.16
C ALA A 109 6.29 28.67 -27.47
N PHE A 110 6.17 29.83 -28.13
CA PHE A 110 5.69 31.08 -27.51
C PHE A 110 4.36 31.60 -28.08
N CYS A 111 3.64 30.80 -28.88
CA CYS A 111 2.42 31.28 -29.53
C CYS A 111 1.18 31.32 -28.62
N CYS A 112 1.22 30.71 -27.43
CA CYS A 112 0.10 30.64 -26.48
C CYS A 112 0.26 31.59 -25.27
N LEU A 113 1.05 32.66 -25.39
CA LEU A 113 1.23 33.62 -24.30
C LEU A 113 0.09 34.64 -24.21
N ASN A 114 -0.04 35.29 -23.04
CA ASN A 114 -0.90 36.46 -22.94
C ASN A 114 -0.28 37.67 -23.64
N LYS A 115 1.04 37.72 -23.67
CA LYS A 115 1.85 38.75 -24.29
C LYS A 115 3.22 38.15 -24.67
N ALA A 116 3.75 38.51 -25.83
CA ALA A 116 5.09 38.14 -26.22
C ALA A 116 6.13 39.01 -25.47
N PRO A 117 7.11 38.40 -24.81
CA PRO A 117 8.09 39.12 -23.99
C PRO A 117 9.24 39.70 -24.80
N LYS A 118 10.03 40.55 -24.16
CA LYS A 118 11.38 40.90 -24.60
C LYS A 118 12.34 39.73 -24.35
N PHE A 119 13.00 39.24 -25.40
CA PHE A 119 13.97 38.15 -25.26
C PHE A 119 15.40 38.70 -25.10
N THR A 120 16.18 38.02 -24.26
CA THR A 120 17.64 38.11 -24.27
C THR A 120 18.22 36.71 -24.45
N VAL A 121 19.36 36.61 -25.12
CA VAL A 121 20.04 35.34 -25.36
C VAL A 121 21.47 35.45 -24.82
N ALA A 122 21.95 34.41 -24.13
CA ALA A 122 23.32 34.35 -23.63
C ALA A 122 24.34 34.50 -24.77
N SER A 123 25.43 35.24 -24.53
CA SER A 123 26.44 35.57 -25.55
C SER A 123 27.11 34.34 -26.19
N GLY A 124 27.22 33.24 -25.45
CA GLY A 124 27.75 31.96 -25.93
C GLY A 124 26.77 31.11 -26.75
N SER A 125 25.53 31.56 -26.99
CA SER A 125 24.56 30.77 -27.76
C SER A 125 24.98 30.60 -29.22
N LEU A 126 25.03 29.33 -29.64
CA LEU A 126 25.35 28.92 -31.01
C LEU A 126 24.12 28.85 -31.92
N HIS A 127 22.91 28.84 -31.35
CA HIS A 127 21.68 28.51 -32.07
C HIS A 127 20.68 29.67 -32.18
N PHE A 128 20.69 30.61 -31.23
CA PHE A 128 19.71 31.69 -31.13
C PHE A 128 20.40 33.03 -30.88
N GLU A 129 19.70 34.12 -31.21
CA GLU A 129 20.10 35.49 -30.86
C GLU A 129 18.89 36.39 -30.67
N ALA A 130 19.06 37.51 -29.96
CA ALA A 130 18.03 38.53 -29.78
C ALA A 130 18.35 39.78 -30.59
N GLY A 131 17.34 40.35 -31.25
CA GLY A 131 17.43 41.66 -31.90
C GLY A 131 17.55 42.80 -30.89
N SER A 132 17.93 43.99 -31.35
CA SER A 132 17.99 45.21 -30.52
C SER A 132 16.63 45.61 -29.97
N ASP A 133 15.56 45.26 -30.70
CA ASP A 133 14.16 45.41 -30.31
C ASP A 133 13.67 44.31 -29.35
N GLY A 134 14.52 43.30 -29.07
CA GLY A 134 14.20 42.17 -28.21
C GLY A 134 13.43 41.03 -28.89
N ALA A 135 13.32 41.04 -30.22
CA ALA A 135 12.77 39.92 -30.97
C ALA A 135 13.73 38.71 -30.95
N LEU A 136 13.17 37.51 -30.87
CA LEU A 136 13.94 36.26 -30.82
C LEU A 136 14.13 35.69 -32.23
N TYR A 137 15.37 35.39 -32.57
CA TYR A 137 15.75 34.81 -33.85
C TYR A 137 16.60 33.54 -33.67
N SER A 138 16.67 32.73 -34.73
CA SER A 138 17.81 31.82 -34.91
C SER A 138 19.10 32.61 -35.14
N LYS A 139 20.25 31.97 -34.89
CA LYS A 139 21.56 32.54 -35.25
C LYS A 139 21.61 32.90 -36.74
N GLY A 140 22.16 34.07 -37.05
CA GLY A 140 22.15 34.69 -38.38
C GLY A 140 20.83 35.36 -38.77
N LYS A 141 19.86 35.48 -37.85
CA LYS A 141 18.51 36.05 -38.08
C LYS A 141 17.71 35.47 -39.25
N THR A 142 17.94 34.22 -39.62
CA THR A 142 17.25 33.57 -40.76
C THR A 142 15.83 33.10 -40.43
N LYS A 143 15.52 32.85 -39.15
CA LYS A 143 14.19 32.47 -38.65
C LYS A 143 13.77 33.40 -37.51
N LEU A 144 12.58 34.01 -37.60
CA LEU A 144 11.97 34.84 -36.56
C LEU A 144 11.00 34.00 -35.71
N TYR A 145 11.24 33.90 -34.41
CA TYR A 145 10.39 33.13 -33.48
C TYR A 145 9.32 33.99 -32.81
N SER A 146 9.67 35.17 -32.32
CA SER A 146 8.74 36.03 -31.57
C SER A 146 9.21 37.47 -31.56
N VAL A 147 8.27 38.40 -31.64
CA VAL A 147 8.48 39.85 -31.48
C VAL A 147 7.77 40.29 -30.19
N PRO A 148 8.38 41.15 -29.35
CA PRO A 148 7.74 41.60 -28.12
C PRO A 148 6.44 42.33 -28.41
N SER A 149 5.39 42.10 -27.62
CA SER A 149 4.10 42.77 -27.87
C SER A 149 4.16 44.29 -27.61
N ASP A 150 5.09 44.76 -26.77
CA ASP A 150 5.35 46.20 -26.55
C ASP A 150 6.53 46.72 -27.40
N VAL A 151 6.84 46.07 -28.51
CA VAL A 151 7.90 46.55 -29.39
C VAL A 151 7.61 47.97 -29.86
N GLN A 152 8.64 48.79 -29.97
CA GLN A 152 8.51 50.13 -30.53
C GLN A 152 8.18 50.03 -32.03
N LEU A 153 7.03 50.53 -32.41
CA LEU A 153 6.55 50.53 -33.80
C LEU A 153 6.94 51.83 -34.51
N ALA A 154 7.12 51.76 -35.84
CA ALA A 154 7.24 52.95 -36.67
C ALA A 154 5.88 53.67 -36.80
N ALA A 155 5.91 54.92 -37.28
CA ALA A 155 4.72 55.74 -37.47
C ALA A 155 3.61 54.98 -38.22
N GLY A 156 2.37 55.10 -37.74
CA GLY A 156 1.23 54.36 -38.28
C GLY A 156 1.11 52.91 -37.80
N GLY A 157 1.83 52.51 -36.74
CA GLY A 157 1.74 51.16 -36.17
C GLY A 157 2.40 50.11 -37.05
N VAL A 158 3.53 50.45 -37.69
CA VAL A 158 4.21 49.60 -38.66
C VAL A 158 5.38 48.86 -38.00
N TYR A 159 5.45 47.53 -38.19
CA TYR A 159 6.63 46.73 -37.86
C TYR A 159 7.37 46.30 -39.13
N ASN A 160 8.67 46.55 -39.18
CA ASN A 160 9.55 46.20 -40.28
C ASN A 160 10.36 44.96 -39.94
N VAL A 161 10.09 43.84 -40.59
CA VAL A 161 10.83 42.59 -40.35
C VAL A 161 12.26 42.71 -40.87
N ASP A 162 13.23 42.17 -40.12
CA ASP A 162 14.64 42.13 -40.53
C ASP A 162 14.80 41.48 -41.91
N ASN A 163 15.62 42.07 -42.79
CA ASN A 163 15.71 41.66 -44.19
C ASN A 163 16.35 40.28 -44.40
N ASN A 164 17.08 39.78 -43.40
CA ASN A 164 17.69 38.45 -43.43
C ASN A 164 16.70 37.32 -43.14
N VAL A 165 15.52 37.63 -42.60
CA VAL A 165 14.51 36.63 -42.24
C VAL A 165 14.01 35.91 -43.48
N LYS A 166 14.13 34.58 -43.47
CA LYS A 166 13.65 33.65 -44.50
C LYS A 166 12.41 32.87 -44.05
N ARG A 167 12.20 32.72 -42.74
CA ARG A 167 11.05 32.02 -42.14
C ARG A 167 10.51 32.78 -40.93
N ILE A 168 9.18 32.89 -40.82
CA ILE A 168 8.50 33.48 -39.66
C ILE A 168 7.68 32.39 -38.97
N CYS A 169 7.89 32.23 -37.67
CA CYS A 169 7.23 31.20 -36.87
C CYS A 169 5.81 31.60 -36.47
N ILE A 170 5.06 30.60 -36.04
CA ILE A 170 3.70 30.73 -35.53
C ILE A 170 3.69 31.61 -34.27
N GLY A 171 2.76 32.57 -34.21
CA GLY A 171 2.67 33.52 -33.10
C GLY A 171 3.77 34.58 -33.05
N ALA A 172 4.56 34.79 -34.11
CA ALA A 172 5.65 35.76 -34.10
C ALA A 172 5.20 37.18 -33.70
N PHE A 173 4.04 37.64 -34.16
CA PHE A 173 3.41 38.93 -33.80
C PHE A 173 2.18 38.69 -32.92
N LEU A 174 2.40 38.09 -31.75
CA LEU A 174 1.35 37.76 -30.80
C LEU A 174 0.88 39.00 -30.03
N LYS A 175 -0.41 39.35 -30.18
CA LYS A 175 -1.08 40.43 -29.43
C LYS A 175 -0.24 41.72 -29.35
N THR A 176 0.38 42.13 -30.46
CA THR A 176 1.30 43.26 -30.51
C THR A 176 0.53 44.58 -30.41
N ASN A 177 0.81 45.36 -29.38
CA ASN A 177 0.09 46.58 -29.05
C ASN A 177 0.25 47.64 -30.15
N GLY A 178 -0.87 48.12 -30.69
CA GLY A 178 -0.88 49.18 -31.71
C GLY A 178 -0.40 48.75 -33.11
N LEU A 179 -0.11 47.46 -33.32
CA LEU A 179 0.32 46.96 -34.63
C LEU A 179 -0.83 47.04 -35.63
N LYS A 180 -0.65 47.85 -36.67
CA LYS A 180 -1.59 48.02 -37.79
C LYS A 180 -1.08 47.39 -39.08
N LYS A 181 0.25 47.36 -39.28
CA LYS A 181 0.86 46.82 -40.49
C LYS A 181 2.16 46.06 -40.23
N VAL A 182 2.34 44.92 -40.89
CA VAL A 182 3.62 44.19 -40.92
C VAL A 182 4.23 44.26 -42.32
N VAL A 183 5.46 44.75 -42.41
CA VAL A 183 6.25 44.83 -43.65
C VAL A 183 7.22 43.65 -43.71
N LEU A 184 6.97 42.72 -44.62
CA LEU A 184 7.71 41.48 -44.82
C LEU A 184 8.94 41.69 -45.73
N PRO A 185 10.03 40.94 -45.53
CA PRO A 185 11.25 41.11 -46.29
C PRO A 185 11.10 40.57 -47.72
N ASN A 186 11.79 41.19 -48.67
CA ASN A 186 11.70 40.84 -50.09
C ASN A 186 12.38 39.50 -50.44
N GLY A 187 13.09 38.90 -49.48
CA GLY A 187 13.68 37.57 -49.58
C GLY A 187 13.05 36.51 -48.67
N LEU A 188 11.84 36.75 -48.13
CA LEU A 188 11.09 35.77 -47.32
C LEU A 188 10.82 34.50 -48.13
N GLN A 189 11.00 33.32 -47.55
CA GLN A 189 10.81 32.04 -48.26
C GLN A 189 9.58 31.28 -47.74
N SER A 190 9.31 31.37 -46.44
CA SER A 190 8.20 30.65 -45.80
C SER A 190 7.64 31.39 -44.60
N ILE A 191 6.39 31.08 -44.27
CA ILE A 191 5.73 31.43 -43.01
C ILE A 191 5.12 30.15 -42.45
N ASP A 192 5.11 30.02 -41.13
CA ASP A 192 4.44 28.89 -40.49
C ASP A 192 2.92 29.11 -40.51
N MET A 193 2.20 28.07 -40.90
CA MET A 193 0.74 28.05 -40.97
C MET A 193 0.21 27.17 -39.84
N GLY A 194 -0.83 27.62 -39.13
CA GLY A 194 -1.40 26.88 -38.02
C GLY A 194 -2.32 27.75 -37.16
N MET A 195 -2.78 27.17 -36.05
CA MET A 195 -3.38 27.92 -34.94
C MET A 195 -2.30 28.02 -33.86
N PHE A 196 -1.79 29.21 -33.56
CA PHE A 196 -2.18 30.54 -34.04
C PHE A 196 -1.61 30.91 -35.42
N THR A 197 -1.97 32.03 -36.04
CA THR A 197 -1.26 32.50 -37.25
C THR A 197 0.13 33.05 -36.89
N ILE A 198 0.95 33.49 -37.85
CA ILE A 198 2.19 34.23 -37.52
C ILE A 198 1.91 35.58 -36.84
N ALA A 199 0.68 36.12 -36.96
CA ALA A 199 0.32 37.43 -36.44
C ALA A 199 -1.08 37.45 -35.80
N PRO A 200 -1.27 36.76 -34.67
CA PRO A 200 -2.54 36.74 -33.94
C PRO A 200 -2.70 38.03 -33.13
N THR A 201 -2.96 39.13 -33.85
CA THR A 201 -3.10 40.49 -33.31
C THR A 201 -4.35 41.15 -33.89
N SER A 202 -5.33 41.43 -33.03
CA SER A 202 -6.64 41.95 -33.43
C SER A 202 -6.61 43.34 -34.05
N SER A 203 -5.55 44.13 -33.83
CA SER A 203 -5.40 45.46 -34.44
C SER A 203 -4.77 45.44 -35.83
N LEU A 204 -4.24 44.30 -36.28
CA LEU A 204 -3.52 44.21 -37.55
C LEU A 204 -4.49 44.35 -38.72
N GLU A 205 -4.27 45.36 -39.57
CA GLU A 205 -5.15 45.71 -40.69
C GLU A 205 -4.55 45.33 -42.05
N ALA A 206 -3.22 45.26 -42.17
CA ALA A 206 -2.56 45.01 -43.45
C ALA A 206 -1.19 44.32 -43.34
N PHE A 207 -0.85 43.54 -44.35
CA PHE A 207 0.52 43.13 -44.67
C PHE A 207 1.06 43.96 -45.85
N GLU A 208 2.36 44.09 -45.93
CA GLU A 208 3.09 44.67 -47.05
C GLU A 208 4.33 43.81 -47.33
N VAL A 209 4.75 43.70 -48.59
CA VAL A 209 5.97 42.98 -48.98
C VAL A 209 6.91 43.97 -49.63
N ARG A 210 8.16 44.05 -49.15
CA ARG A 210 9.16 44.97 -49.73
C ARG A 210 9.37 44.70 -51.22
N PRO A 211 9.57 45.74 -52.05
CA PRO A 211 9.80 45.58 -53.48
C PRO A 211 11.20 45.00 -53.77
N GLY A 212 11.39 44.52 -55.02
CA GLY A 212 12.72 44.23 -55.57
C GLY A 212 13.43 42.98 -55.05
N GLY A 213 12.71 41.91 -54.69
CA GLY A 213 13.31 40.63 -54.27
C GLY A 213 12.58 39.40 -54.83
N SER A 214 13.02 38.20 -54.41
CA SER A 214 12.58 36.89 -54.95
C SER A 214 11.55 36.15 -54.08
N THR A 215 10.91 36.85 -53.14
CA THR A 215 9.87 36.29 -52.27
C THR A 215 8.67 35.78 -53.08
N PRO A 216 8.09 34.61 -52.73
CA PRO A 216 6.86 34.12 -53.34
C PRO A 216 5.60 34.81 -52.80
N PHE A 217 5.75 35.71 -51.82
CA PHE A 217 4.63 36.38 -51.14
C PHE A 217 4.32 37.73 -51.78
N SER A 218 3.04 38.07 -51.84
CA SER A 218 2.54 39.38 -52.26
C SER A 218 1.44 39.84 -51.31
N ALA A 219 1.25 41.17 -51.19
CA ALA A 219 0.14 41.73 -50.43
C ALA A 219 -0.78 42.52 -51.37
N VAL A 220 -2.06 42.18 -51.40
CA VAL A 220 -3.09 42.89 -52.18
C VAL A 220 -4.16 43.39 -51.23
N ASP A 221 -4.40 44.70 -51.20
CA ASP A 221 -5.30 45.35 -50.24
C ASP A 221 -5.02 44.93 -48.78
N GLY A 222 -3.74 44.80 -48.44
CA GLY A 222 -3.29 44.38 -47.10
C GLY A 222 -3.50 42.89 -46.76
N VAL A 223 -4.09 42.09 -47.64
CA VAL A 223 -4.20 40.63 -47.48
C VAL A 223 -2.95 39.97 -48.05
N LEU A 224 -2.40 38.98 -47.35
CA LEU A 224 -1.18 38.30 -47.74
C LEU A 224 -1.49 37.04 -48.57
N PHE A 225 -0.80 36.93 -49.70
CA PHE A 225 -0.89 35.82 -50.63
C PHE A 225 0.49 35.19 -50.87
N LYS A 226 0.51 33.92 -51.28
CA LYS A 226 1.67 33.21 -51.80
C LYS A 226 1.30 32.65 -53.17
N GLY A 227 1.69 33.33 -54.24
CA GLY A 227 1.19 33.01 -55.58
C GLY A 227 -0.34 33.13 -55.66
N ASP A 228 -1.03 32.02 -55.96
CA ASP A 228 -2.49 31.91 -56.08
C ASP A 228 -3.22 31.52 -54.78
N GLU A 229 -2.52 31.53 -53.65
CA GLU A 229 -3.02 31.11 -52.34
C GLU A 229 -3.13 32.29 -51.36
N LEU A 230 -4.32 32.51 -50.80
CA LEU A 230 -4.52 33.40 -49.66
C LEU A 230 -3.96 32.70 -48.42
N VAL A 231 -2.93 33.28 -47.83
CA VAL A 231 -2.24 32.72 -46.66
C VAL A 231 -2.59 33.45 -45.37
N LEU A 232 -2.81 34.77 -45.37
CA LEU A 232 -3.23 35.50 -44.18
C LEU A 232 -4.11 36.70 -44.49
N TYR A 233 -5.29 36.72 -43.88
CA TYR A 233 -6.22 37.81 -43.81
C TYR A 233 -6.10 38.47 -42.42
N PRO A 234 -5.83 39.80 -42.34
CA PRO A 234 -5.60 40.46 -41.06
C PRO A 234 -6.82 40.44 -40.13
N GLN A 235 -6.61 40.21 -38.83
CA GLN A 235 -7.68 40.12 -37.82
C GLN A 235 -8.47 41.43 -37.64
N GLY A 236 -7.77 42.56 -37.76
CA GLY A 236 -8.33 43.91 -37.64
C GLY A 236 -8.82 44.49 -38.96
N LYS A 237 -8.68 43.77 -40.09
CA LYS A 237 -9.23 44.25 -41.37
C LYS A 237 -10.75 44.34 -41.25
N SER A 238 -11.27 45.55 -41.46
CA SER A 238 -12.65 45.95 -41.15
C SER A 238 -13.67 45.62 -42.23
N THR A 239 -13.25 45.07 -43.37
CA THR A 239 -14.12 44.67 -44.48
C THR A 239 -15.15 43.65 -44.01
N GLN A 240 -16.44 44.01 -44.10
CA GLN A 240 -17.54 43.16 -43.64
C GLN A 240 -17.97 42.12 -44.68
N ASN A 241 -17.91 42.45 -45.97
CA ASN A 241 -18.27 41.55 -47.06
C ASN A 241 -17.04 41.38 -47.94
N TYR A 242 -16.49 40.17 -47.97
CA TYR A 242 -15.26 39.89 -48.69
C TYR A 242 -15.53 38.98 -49.88
N VAL A 243 -15.11 39.41 -51.07
CA VAL A 243 -15.07 38.56 -52.26
C VAL A 243 -13.61 38.21 -52.49
N VAL A 244 -13.28 36.92 -52.51
CA VAL A 244 -11.91 36.47 -52.79
C VAL A 244 -11.49 36.98 -54.19
N PRO A 245 -10.33 37.67 -54.33
CA PRO A 245 -9.93 38.27 -55.60
C PRO A 245 -9.81 37.27 -56.76
N ASN A 246 -10.03 37.75 -57.99
CA ASN A 246 -9.87 36.94 -59.19
C ASN A 246 -8.44 36.36 -59.30
N GLY A 247 -8.33 35.12 -59.76
CA GLY A 247 -7.04 34.42 -59.88
C GLY A 247 -6.57 33.73 -58.61
N ILE A 248 -7.13 34.05 -57.43
CA ILE A 248 -6.85 33.32 -56.20
C ILE A 248 -7.63 32.01 -56.20
N LYS A 249 -6.91 30.89 -56.12
CA LYS A 249 -7.46 29.54 -56.24
C LYS A 249 -7.48 28.78 -54.92
N LYS A 250 -6.75 29.23 -53.90
CA LYS A 250 -6.55 28.47 -52.65
C LYS A 250 -6.69 29.36 -51.43
N LEU A 251 -7.31 28.85 -50.36
CA LEU A 251 -7.18 29.41 -49.01
C LEU A 251 -6.45 28.39 -48.13
N ALA A 252 -5.35 28.83 -47.53
CA ALA A 252 -4.56 28.02 -46.61
C ALA A 252 -5.26 27.83 -45.26
N THR A 253 -4.79 26.86 -44.47
CA THR A 253 -5.27 26.59 -43.10
C THR A 253 -5.06 27.82 -42.21
N TYR A 254 -6.08 28.26 -41.48
CA TYR A 254 -6.10 29.49 -40.65
C TYR A 254 -5.83 30.78 -41.41
N SER A 255 -6.03 30.79 -42.73
CA SER A 255 -5.79 31.98 -43.55
C SER A 255 -6.71 33.14 -43.20
N ILE A 256 -7.94 32.89 -42.74
CA ILE A 256 -8.81 33.89 -42.12
C ILE A 256 -9.10 33.42 -40.68
N SER A 257 -8.28 33.87 -39.73
CA SER A 257 -8.38 33.46 -38.31
C SER A 257 -8.75 34.63 -37.41
N ASP A 258 -9.72 34.47 -36.53
CA ASP A 258 -10.11 35.43 -35.47
C ASP A 258 -10.44 36.85 -35.97
N ASN A 259 -10.93 36.99 -37.21
CA ASN A 259 -11.39 38.29 -37.70
C ASN A 259 -12.73 38.67 -37.06
N GLY A 260 -12.77 39.86 -36.45
CA GLY A 260 -13.94 40.35 -35.71
C GLY A 260 -14.94 41.18 -36.52
N HIS A 261 -14.76 41.31 -37.83
CA HIS A 261 -15.53 42.24 -38.67
C HIS A 261 -16.21 41.57 -39.87
N LEU A 262 -15.67 40.45 -40.35
CA LEU A 262 -16.16 39.72 -41.51
C LEU A 262 -17.54 39.11 -41.23
N ARG A 263 -18.55 39.54 -41.99
CA ARG A 263 -19.95 39.09 -41.90
C ARG A 263 -20.36 38.16 -43.03
N SER A 264 -19.83 38.37 -44.24
CA SER A 264 -20.05 37.47 -45.37
C SER A 264 -18.78 37.27 -46.20
N ILE A 265 -18.65 36.09 -46.79
CA ILE A 265 -17.57 35.78 -47.71
C ILE A 265 -18.09 35.05 -48.96
N ASP A 266 -17.71 35.57 -50.12
CA ASP A 266 -17.81 34.88 -51.41
C ASP A 266 -16.44 34.35 -51.80
N LEU A 267 -16.32 33.03 -51.87
CA LEU A 267 -15.09 32.34 -52.21
C LEU A 267 -14.75 32.41 -53.72
N ASN A 268 -15.63 32.97 -54.55
CA ASN A 268 -15.40 33.32 -55.95
C ASN A 268 -14.79 32.17 -56.79
N GLN A 269 -13.50 32.25 -57.16
CA GLN A 269 -12.81 31.28 -58.02
C GLN A 269 -11.97 30.24 -57.27
N VAL A 270 -12.14 30.15 -55.95
CA VAL A 270 -11.38 29.21 -55.12
C VAL A 270 -11.74 27.78 -55.49
N THR A 271 -10.72 26.97 -55.71
CA THR A 271 -10.85 25.54 -56.02
C THR A 271 -10.28 24.66 -54.90
N THR A 272 -9.54 25.25 -53.94
CA THR A 272 -8.96 24.54 -52.80
C THR A 272 -9.22 25.30 -51.50
N LEU A 273 -9.91 24.67 -50.56
CA LEU A 273 -10.12 25.19 -49.22
C LEU A 273 -9.52 24.20 -48.22
N ARG A 274 -8.48 24.61 -47.50
CA ARG A 274 -7.85 23.75 -46.49
C ARG A 274 -8.70 23.67 -45.21
N ASN A 275 -8.40 22.69 -44.35
CA ASN A 275 -9.03 22.60 -43.04
C ASN A 275 -8.78 23.88 -42.22
N SER A 276 -9.78 24.32 -41.46
CA SER A 276 -9.78 25.56 -40.67
C SER A 276 -9.35 26.81 -41.45
N ALA A 277 -9.53 26.84 -42.78
CA ALA A 277 -9.18 27.99 -43.61
C ALA A 277 -9.86 29.28 -43.13
N ILE A 278 -11.11 29.17 -42.69
CA ILE A 278 -11.83 30.22 -41.97
C ILE A 278 -12.04 29.72 -40.54
N TYR A 279 -11.35 30.33 -39.60
CA TYR A 279 -11.33 29.96 -38.20
C TYR A 279 -11.78 31.13 -37.33
N ASN A 280 -12.72 30.90 -36.42
CA ASN A 280 -13.12 31.88 -35.41
C ASN A 280 -13.49 33.26 -35.96
N ALA A 281 -14.08 33.33 -37.15
CA ALA A 281 -14.65 34.56 -37.70
C ALA A 281 -16.00 34.80 -36.98
N LEU A 282 -15.94 35.46 -35.83
CA LEU A 282 -17.05 35.53 -34.85
C LEU A 282 -18.31 36.22 -35.38
N GLU A 283 -18.15 37.14 -36.33
CA GLU A 283 -19.26 37.89 -36.94
C GLU A 283 -19.76 37.27 -38.26
N LEU A 284 -19.15 36.18 -38.74
CA LEU A 284 -19.47 35.57 -40.02
C LEU A 284 -20.86 34.91 -39.95
N THR A 285 -21.77 35.34 -40.81
CA THR A 285 -23.16 34.84 -40.87
C THR A 285 -23.44 34.00 -42.11
N SER A 286 -22.73 34.26 -43.22
CA SER A 286 -22.95 33.57 -44.50
C SER A 286 -21.68 33.32 -45.30
N ILE A 287 -21.67 32.20 -46.02
CA ILE A 287 -20.56 31.75 -46.86
C ILE A 287 -21.09 31.24 -48.20
N THR A 288 -20.53 31.73 -49.31
CA THR A 288 -20.85 31.26 -50.66
C THR A 288 -19.78 30.30 -51.18
N ILE A 289 -20.19 29.07 -51.48
CA ILE A 289 -19.36 28.00 -52.05
C ILE A 289 -19.18 28.24 -53.56
N PRO A 290 -17.94 28.25 -54.09
CA PRO A 290 -17.62 28.53 -55.50
C PRO A 290 -18.30 27.60 -56.50
N LYS A 291 -18.46 28.03 -57.75
CA LYS A 291 -18.97 27.18 -58.84
C LYS A 291 -18.07 25.98 -59.13
N ASP A 292 -16.76 26.21 -59.17
CA ASP A 292 -15.79 25.22 -59.68
C ASP A 292 -15.10 24.40 -58.58
N ILE A 293 -15.35 24.69 -57.29
CA ILE A 293 -14.78 23.90 -56.21
C ILE A 293 -15.36 22.48 -56.21
N LYS A 294 -14.47 21.50 -56.01
CA LYS A 294 -14.80 20.07 -56.04
C LYS A 294 -14.82 19.46 -54.65
N LYS A 295 -15.47 18.30 -54.51
CA LYS A 295 -15.28 17.44 -53.33
C LYS A 295 -13.79 17.17 -53.15
N TYR A 296 -13.27 17.34 -51.94
CA TYR A 296 -11.85 17.12 -51.68
C TYR A 296 -11.43 15.70 -52.08
N GLY A 297 -10.30 15.59 -52.78
CA GLY A 297 -9.79 14.32 -53.31
C GLY A 297 -10.32 13.91 -54.68
N LYS A 298 -11.39 14.54 -55.22
CA LYS A 298 -11.85 14.31 -56.60
C LYS A 298 -10.85 14.81 -57.64
N VAL A 299 -10.17 15.91 -57.32
CA VAL A 299 -9.01 16.42 -58.05
C VAL A 299 -7.83 16.40 -57.07
N PRO A 300 -6.69 15.75 -57.39
CA PRO A 300 -5.56 15.64 -56.48
C PRO A 300 -5.11 17.00 -55.94
N GLY A 301 -5.10 17.15 -54.62
CA GLY A 301 -4.66 18.37 -53.93
C GLY A 301 -5.65 19.54 -53.95
N GLN A 302 -6.85 19.39 -54.54
CA GLN A 302 -7.88 20.43 -54.60
C GLN A 302 -9.17 20.01 -53.88
N GLY A 303 -10.07 20.97 -53.70
CA GLY A 303 -11.43 20.80 -53.22
C GLY A 303 -11.72 21.41 -51.85
N LEU A 304 -12.96 21.29 -51.41
CA LEU A 304 -13.44 21.73 -50.10
C LEU A 304 -13.07 20.68 -49.04
N MET A 305 -12.02 20.91 -48.25
CA MET A 305 -11.68 20.02 -47.13
C MET A 305 -12.73 20.12 -46.02
N GLU A 306 -13.02 19.01 -45.37
CA GLU A 306 -13.87 18.99 -44.18
C GLU A 306 -13.26 19.83 -43.05
N GLY A 307 -14.12 20.50 -42.27
CA GLY A 307 -13.69 21.40 -41.20
C GLY A 307 -13.04 22.70 -41.66
N CYS A 308 -13.18 23.09 -42.93
CA CYS A 308 -12.66 24.36 -43.46
C CYS A 308 -13.28 25.61 -42.80
N PHE A 309 -14.48 25.49 -42.24
CA PHE A 309 -15.15 26.52 -41.45
C PHE A 309 -15.19 26.07 -40.00
N GLU A 310 -14.29 26.60 -39.19
CA GLU A 310 -14.15 26.19 -37.80
C GLU A 310 -14.48 27.35 -36.85
N SER A 311 -15.21 27.04 -35.78
CA SER A 311 -15.54 27.96 -34.68
C SER A 311 -16.18 29.28 -35.15
N CYS A 312 -17.02 29.26 -36.19
CA CYS A 312 -17.76 30.43 -36.68
C CYS A 312 -19.23 30.39 -36.19
N PRO A 313 -19.52 30.79 -34.93
CA PRO A 313 -20.78 30.46 -34.26
C PRO A 313 -22.02 31.16 -34.84
N LYS A 314 -21.84 32.29 -35.55
CA LYS A 314 -22.95 33.07 -36.13
C LYS A 314 -23.36 32.64 -37.54
N VAL A 315 -22.66 31.66 -38.13
CA VAL A 315 -23.01 31.16 -39.46
C VAL A 315 -24.39 30.51 -39.39
N SER A 316 -25.32 31.09 -40.15
CA SER A 316 -26.72 30.66 -40.20
C SER A 316 -27.10 30.13 -41.57
N THR A 317 -26.36 30.51 -42.62
CA THR A 317 -26.69 30.17 -44.01
C THR A 317 -25.43 29.87 -44.82
N TYR A 318 -25.48 28.81 -45.62
CA TYR A 318 -24.52 28.52 -46.69
C TYR A 318 -25.20 28.69 -48.04
N TYR A 319 -24.49 29.25 -49.01
CA TYR A 319 -24.92 29.35 -50.41
C TYR A 319 -24.01 28.50 -51.28
N VAL A 320 -24.54 28.00 -52.39
CA VAL A 320 -23.75 27.32 -53.43
C VAL A 320 -23.94 28.09 -54.73
N ALA A 321 -22.85 28.53 -55.35
CA ALA A 321 -22.90 29.29 -56.59
C ALA A 321 -23.54 28.46 -57.72
N SER A 322 -24.29 29.13 -58.60
CA SER A 322 -25.00 28.47 -59.70
C SER A 322 -24.03 27.68 -60.60
N GLY A 323 -24.40 26.43 -60.89
CA GLY A 323 -23.60 25.51 -61.70
C GLY A 323 -22.56 24.68 -60.93
N ASN A 324 -22.49 24.77 -59.60
CA ASN A 324 -21.72 23.79 -58.83
C ASN A 324 -22.33 22.38 -58.97
N THR A 325 -21.49 21.39 -59.23
CA THR A 325 -21.88 19.99 -59.51
C THR A 325 -21.49 19.01 -58.41
N ASP A 326 -20.81 19.47 -57.37
CA ASP A 326 -20.19 18.65 -56.34
C ASP A 326 -20.78 18.89 -54.94
N PHE A 327 -21.53 19.97 -54.74
CA PHE A 327 -22.14 20.34 -53.47
C PHE A 327 -23.60 20.77 -53.64
N VAL A 328 -24.40 20.50 -52.61
CA VAL A 328 -25.82 20.89 -52.55
C VAL A 328 -26.16 21.37 -51.15
N ILE A 329 -27.08 22.33 -51.04
CA ILE A 329 -27.71 22.72 -49.78
C ILE A 329 -29.08 22.06 -49.71
N GLU A 330 -29.32 21.28 -48.66
CA GLU A 330 -30.63 20.71 -48.37
C GLU A 330 -31.04 21.07 -46.93
N ASN A 331 -32.22 21.65 -46.77
CA ASN A 331 -32.72 22.13 -45.47
C ASN A 331 -31.74 23.08 -44.75
N GLY A 332 -30.91 23.82 -45.50
CA GLY A 332 -29.90 24.73 -45.00
C GLY A 332 -28.58 24.08 -44.58
N VAL A 333 -28.40 22.77 -44.79
CA VAL A 333 -27.17 22.03 -44.47
C VAL A 333 -26.39 21.73 -45.75
N LEU A 334 -25.06 21.88 -45.70
CA LEU A 334 -24.17 21.64 -46.83
C LEU A 334 -23.78 20.16 -46.92
N PHE A 335 -24.02 19.57 -48.10
CA PHE A 335 -23.69 18.19 -48.44
C PHE A 335 -22.84 18.10 -49.69
N SER A 336 -22.19 16.96 -49.90
CA SER A 336 -21.79 16.54 -51.26
C SER A 336 -23.03 16.36 -52.15
N ALA A 337 -22.88 16.51 -53.47
CA ALA A 337 -23.98 16.40 -54.42
C ALA A 337 -24.71 15.04 -54.36
N ASP A 338 -23.96 13.96 -54.09
CA ASP A 338 -24.48 12.59 -53.86
C ASP A 338 -25.06 12.37 -52.45
N LYS A 339 -24.98 13.37 -51.56
CA LYS A 339 -25.42 13.36 -50.16
C LYS A 339 -24.81 12.25 -49.30
N THR A 340 -23.65 11.72 -49.69
CA THR A 340 -22.93 10.73 -48.87
C THR A 340 -22.07 11.38 -47.78
N LEU A 341 -21.71 12.65 -47.92
CA LEU A 341 -20.93 13.42 -46.96
C LEU A 341 -21.70 14.64 -46.50
N LEU A 342 -21.97 14.73 -45.19
CA LEU A 342 -22.48 15.93 -44.53
C LEU A 342 -21.28 16.81 -44.15
N TYR A 343 -21.15 17.96 -44.81
CA TYR A 343 -20.01 18.87 -44.64
C TYR A 343 -20.20 19.82 -43.47
N CYS A 344 -21.28 20.60 -43.47
CA CYS A 344 -21.49 21.66 -42.48
C CYS A 344 -22.98 21.88 -42.19
N TYR A 345 -23.34 21.75 -40.91
CA TYR A 345 -24.57 22.24 -40.32
C TYR A 345 -24.34 23.67 -39.80
N PRO A 346 -25.18 24.66 -40.15
CA PRO A 346 -24.97 26.03 -39.68
C PRO A 346 -25.12 26.14 -38.16
N PRO A 347 -24.10 26.60 -37.42
CA PRO A 347 -24.14 26.63 -35.95
C PRO A 347 -25.31 27.43 -35.34
N SER A 348 -25.76 28.50 -36.03
CA SER A 348 -26.90 29.34 -35.62
C SER A 348 -28.24 28.89 -36.21
N LYS A 349 -28.31 27.74 -36.90
CA LYS A 349 -29.57 27.22 -37.43
C LYS A 349 -30.48 26.75 -36.27
N PRO A 350 -31.72 27.26 -36.14
CA PRO A 350 -32.63 26.85 -35.08
C PRO A 350 -33.08 25.39 -35.27
N GLY A 351 -33.29 24.69 -34.15
CA GLY A 351 -33.76 23.31 -34.13
C GLY A 351 -33.14 22.52 -32.98
N SER A 352 -33.97 21.78 -32.24
CA SER A 352 -33.51 20.93 -31.12
C SER A 352 -32.92 19.59 -31.57
N SER A 353 -33.17 19.18 -32.81
CA SER A 353 -32.63 17.96 -33.39
C SER A 353 -32.49 18.09 -34.90
N TYR A 354 -31.72 17.19 -35.49
CA TYR A 354 -31.57 17.09 -36.95
C TYR A 354 -31.60 15.62 -37.38
N ALA A 355 -32.53 15.29 -38.28
CA ALA A 355 -32.62 13.97 -38.88
C ALA A 355 -31.59 13.85 -40.01
N ILE A 356 -30.44 13.22 -39.72
CA ILE A 356 -29.41 12.98 -40.72
C ILE A 356 -29.97 12.01 -41.79
N PRO A 357 -29.92 12.33 -43.09
CA PRO A 357 -30.43 11.44 -44.13
C PRO A 357 -29.72 10.08 -44.19
N ASN A 358 -30.46 9.02 -44.50
CA ASN A 358 -29.92 7.65 -44.65
C ASN A 358 -28.92 7.49 -45.81
N SER A 359 -28.81 8.46 -46.72
CA SER A 359 -27.77 8.49 -47.77
C SER A 359 -26.38 8.81 -47.21
N VAL A 360 -26.30 9.43 -46.03
CA VAL A 360 -25.04 9.88 -45.44
C VAL A 360 -24.22 8.68 -44.97
N THR A 361 -23.00 8.57 -45.49
CA THR A 361 -22.01 7.56 -45.07
C THR A 361 -20.90 8.17 -44.21
N GLN A 362 -20.72 9.49 -44.25
CA GLN A 362 -19.72 10.19 -43.46
C GLN A 362 -20.26 11.53 -42.93
N ILE A 363 -20.03 11.77 -41.63
CA ILE A 363 -20.24 13.07 -40.99
C ILE A 363 -18.89 13.74 -40.92
N GLY A 364 -18.74 14.88 -41.59
CA GLY A 364 -17.43 15.46 -41.79
C GLY A 364 -16.81 16.07 -40.53
N ASN A 365 -15.51 16.37 -40.62
CA ASN A 365 -14.82 17.13 -39.57
C ASN A 365 -15.56 18.45 -39.27
N ASN A 366 -15.75 18.75 -37.98
CA ASN A 366 -16.43 19.94 -37.47
C ASN A 366 -17.88 20.14 -37.96
N ALA A 367 -18.53 19.12 -38.54
CA ALA A 367 -19.79 19.30 -39.28
C ALA A 367 -20.93 19.95 -38.47
N PHE A 368 -21.10 19.61 -37.19
CA PHE A 368 -22.09 20.18 -36.27
C PHE A 368 -21.46 21.06 -35.19
N GLN A 369 -20.20 21.46 -35.35
CA GLN A 369 -19.48 22.21 -34.32
C GLN A 369 -20.26 23.45 -33.89
N ASN A 370 -20.35 23.67 -32.58
CA ASN A 370 -21.06 24.81 -31.98
C ASN A 370 -22.54 24.95 -32.38
N ALA A 371 -23.19 23.88 -32.88
CA ALA A 371 -24.64 23.92 -33.14
C ALA A 371 -25.39 24.25 -31.83
N GLN A 372 -25.89 25.48 -31.74
CA GLN A 372 -26.24 26.11 -30.46
C GLN A 372 -27.51 25.49 -29.85
N PHE A 373 -28.39 24.95 -30.68
CA PHE A 373 -29.73 24.55 -30.29
C PHE A 373 -29.94 23.03 -30.22
N ILE A 374 -29.01 22.23 -30.74
CA ILE A 374 -29.18 20.77 -30.82
C ILE A 374 -29.10 20.14 -29.42
N THR A 375 -30.15 19.42 -29.05
CA THR A 375 -30.27 18.65 -27.80
C THR A 375 -30.23 17.14 -28.03
N SER A 376 -30.57 16.67 -29.23
CA SER A 376 -30.58 15.24 -29.58
C SER A 376 -30.05 14.98 -31.00
N ILE A 377 -29.22 13.94 -31.13
CA ILE A 377 -28.70 13.43 -32.41
C ILE A 377 -28.93 11.92 -32.51
N HIS A 378 -29.48 11.49 -33.64
CA HIS A 378 -29.55 10.09 -34.06
C HIS A 378 -28.62 9.86 -35.25
N ILE A 379 -27.69 8.91 -35.12
CA ILE A 379 -26.77 8.51 -36.18
C ILE A 379 -27.40 7.36 -36.99
N PRO A 380 -27.76 7.56 -38.27
CA PRO A 380 -28.49 6.58 -39.07
C PRO A 380 -27.62 5.39 -39.49
N GLN A 381 -28.28 4.34 -39.98
CA GLN A 381 -27.68 3.04 -40.31
C GLN A 381 -26.42 3.13 -41.17
N ASN A 382 -26.44 3.97 -42.21
CA ASN A 382 -25.40 3.97 -43.25
C ASN A 382 -24.16 4.81 -42.92
N VAL A 383 -24.13 5.54 -41.80
CA VAL A 383 -22.93 6.27 -41.39
C VAL A 383 -21.84 5.27 -41.02
N ILE A 384 -20.67 5.44 -41.63
CA ILE A 384 -19.47 4.62 -41.43
C ILE A 384 -18.46 5.41 -40.60
N VAL A 385 -18.30 6.71 -40.90
CA VAL A 385 -17.25 7.58 -40.36
C VAL A 385 -17.86 8.81 -39.68
N ILE A 386 -17.40 9.10 -38.46
CA ILE A 386 -17.63 10.37 -37.77
C ILE A 386 -16.30 11.11 -37.63
N GLY A 387 -16.21 12.27 -38.28
CA GLY A 387 -15.01 13.09 -38.37
C GLY A 387 -14.56 13.73 -37.04
N SER A 388 -13.34 14.26 -37.04
CA SER A 388 -12.75 14.96 -35.90
C SER A 388 -13.59 16.17 -35.53
N SER A 389 -13.84 16.36 -34.23
CA SER A 389 -14.66 17.48 -33.74
C SER A 389 -16.04 17.64 -34.41
N ALA A 390 -16.56 16.58 -35.06
CA ALA A 390 -17.82 16.64 -35.81
C ALA A 390 -18.97 17.21 -34.98
N PHE A 391 -19.05 16.85 -33.71
CA PHE A 391 -19.99 17.33 -32.71
C PHE A 391 -19.27 18.09 -31.57
N ARG A 392 -18.25 18.89 -31.88
CA ARG A 392 -17.57 19.69 -30.86
C ARG A 392 -18.50 20.78 -30.32
N GLN A 393 -18.56 20.90 -29.00
CA GLN A 393 -19.24 21.96 -28.24
C GLN A 393 -20.74 22.07 -28.55
N LEU A 394 -21.42 20.94 -28.74
CA LEU A 394 -22.88 20.92 -28.64
C LEU A 394 -23.26 20.95 -27.15
N SER A 395 -23.15 22.13 -26.53
CA SER A 395 -23.35 22.33 -25.09
C SER A 395 -24.74 21.95 -24.58
N ASN A 396 -25.71 21.77 -25.49
CA ASN A 396 -27.06 21.35 -25.19
C ASN A 396 -27.35 19.87 -25.49
N LEU A 397 -26.43 19.14 -26.12
CA LEU A 397 -26.61 17.73 -26.49
C LEU A 397 -26.69 16.84 -25.25
N SER A 398 -27.87 16.30 -24.97
CA SER A 398 -28.12 15.36 -23.88
C SER A 398 -28.35 13.93 -24.36
N THR A 399 -28.79 13.76 -25.62
CA THR A 399 -29.13 12.45 -26.19
C THR A 399 -28.33 12.17 -27.46
N LEU A 400 -27.57 11.08 -27.46
CA LEU A 400 -26.86 10.54 -28.62
C LEU A 400 -27.26 9.07 -28.81
N THR A 401 -27.81 8.74 -29.97
CA THR A 401 -28.18 7.36 -30.31
C THR A 401 -27.59 6.93 -31.64
N PHE A 402 -27.34 5.64 -31.79
CA PHE A 402 -26.95 5.00 -33.04
C PHE A 402 -28.05 4.05 -33.47
N ASP A 403 -28.28 3.92 -34.77
CA ASP A 403 -29.16 2.88 -35.31
C ASP A 403 -28.74 1.47 -34.83
N ALA A 404 -29.71 0.57 -34.63
CA ALA A 404 -29.44 -0.79 -34.14
C ALA A 404 -28.50 -1.58 -35.08
N ASN A 405 -28.54 -1.27 -36.38
CA ASN A 405 -27.71 -1.83 -37.44
C ASN A 405 -26.63 -0.85 -37.91
N SER A 406 -26.21 0.08 -37.04
CA SER A 406 -25.20 1.10 -37.35
C SER A 406 -23.94 0.50 -37.97
N LYS A 407 -23.52 1.07 -39.11
CA LYS A 407 -22.28 0.74 -39.81
C LYS A 407 -21.07 1.54 -39.32
N VAL A 408 -21.21 2.33 -38.25
CA VAL A 408 -20.13 3.18 -37.73
C VAL A 408 -18.98 2.29 -37.28
N ASN A 409 -17.84 2.43 -37.96
CA ASN A 409 -16.62 1.70 -37.67
C ASN A 409 -15.45 2.60 -37.28
N TYR A 410 -15.60 3.92 -37.45
CA TYR A 410 -14.58 4.90 -37.09
C TYR A 410 -15.22 6.17 -36.52
N ILE A 411 -14.78 6.56 -35.32
CA ILE A 411 -15.09 7.83 -34.68
C ILE A 411 -13.76 8.49 -34.34
N SER A 412 -13.51 9.64 -34.95
CA SER A 412 -12.26 10.37 -34.74
C SER A 412 -12.17 10.95 -33.32
N ASP A 413 -10.94 11.24 -32.88
CA ASP A 413 -10.71 11.96 -31.62
C ASP A 413 -11.47 13.28 -31.58
N LEU A 414 -11.87 13.68 -30.37
CA LEU A 414 -12.59 14.92 -30.09
C LEU A 414 -13.96 15.03 -30.79
N ALA A 415 -14.47 13.99 -31.43
CA ALA A 415 -15.73 14.03 -32.18
C ALA A 415 -16.88 14.62 -31.36
N PHE A 416 -16.99 14.33 -30.06
CA PHE A 416 -18.02 14.87 -29.16
C PHE A 416 -17.44 15.82 -28.11
N ARG A 417 -16.28 16.44 -28.38
CA ARG A 417 -15.58 17.27 -27.40
C ARG A 417 -16.50 18.34 -26.81
N GLY A 418 -16.55 18.46 -25.48
CA GLY A 418 -17.30 19.52 -24.81
C GLY A 418 -18.82 19.39 -24.93
N CYS A 419 -19.36 18.22 -25.28
CA CYS A 419 -20.79 17.93 -25.16
C CYS A 419 -21.15 17.73 -23.69
N SER A 420 -21.20 18.83 -22.94
CA SER A 420 -21.23 18.84 -21.48
C SER A 420 -22.51 18.30 -20.84
N LYS A 421 -23.61 18.12 -21.60
CA LYS A 421 -24.86 17.52 -21.12
C LYS A 421 -25.02 16.03 -21.41
N LEU A 422 -24.09 15.40 -22.15
CA LEU A 422 -24.11 13.95 -22.34
C LEU A 422 -23.85 13.23 -21.01
N ASN A 423 -24.72 12.27 -20.68
CA ASN A 423 -24.65 11.52 -19.42
C ASN A 423 -24.42 10.01 -19.63
N VAL A 424 -25.16 9.39 -20.55
CA VAL A 424 -25.03 7.97 -20.90
C VAL A 424 -24.77 7.84 -22.39
N VAL A 425 -23.77 7.04 -22.78
CA VAL A 425 -23.52 6.71 -24.19
C VAL A 425 -23.35 5.21 -24.36
N THR A 426 -24.06 4.65 -25.34
CA THR A 426 -23.82 3.30 -25.84
C THR A 426 -23.08 3.39 -27.17
N LEU A 427 -21.90 2.76 -27.24
CA LEU A 427 -21.05 2.79 -28.44
C LEU A 427 -21.65 1.93 -29.56
N PRO A 428 -21.40 2.25 -30.84
CA PRO A 428 -21.74 1.35 -31.94
C PRO A 428 -20.82 0.11 -31.95
N LYS A 429 -21.31 -1.03 -32.43
CA LYS A 429 -20.58 -2.32 -32.42
C LYS A 429 -19.35 -2.34 -33.35
N GLY A 430 -19.34 -1.50 -34.38
CA GLY A 430 -18.38 -1.58 -35.48
C GLY A 430 -17.02 -0.95 -35.21
N ILE A 431 -16.88 -0.12 -34.17
CA ILE A 431 -15.62 0.61 -33.90
C ILE A 431 -14.51 -0.34 -33.45
N THR A 432 -13.30 -0.13 -33.98
CA THR A 432 -12.11 -0.93 -33.62
C THR A 432 -11.21 -0.24 -32.60
N SER A 433 -11.24 1.08 -32.54
CA SER A 433 -10.41 1.88 -31.65
C SER A 433 -11.21 3.05 -31.06
N LEU A 434 -10.99 3.33 -29.78
CA LEU A 434 -11.63 4.43 -29.07
C LEU A 434 -10.56 5.34 -28.47
N GLY A 435 -10.44 6.58 -28.95
CA GLY A 435 -9.56 7.58 -28.36
C GLY A 435 -10.32 8.61 -27.52
N ALA A 436 -9.86 9.86 -27.52
CA ALA A 436 -10.45 10.96 -26.74
C ALA A 436 -11.73 11.51 -27.38
N VAL A 437 -12.66 10.62 -27.73
CA VAL A 437 -13.91 10.92 -28.43
C VAL A 437 -14.81 11.84 -27.60
N PHE A 438 -14.86 11.63 -26.28
CA PHE A 438 -15.70 12.35 -25.31
C PHE A 438 -14.91 13.31 -24.43
N TYR A 439 -13.83 13.87 -24.96
CA TYR A 439 -12.99 14.83 -24.25
C TYR A 439 -13.82 16.02 -23.73
N GLU A 440 -13.68 16.41 -22.46
CA GLU A 440 -14.48 17.49 -21.83
C GLU A 440 -16.01 17.23 -21.82
N CYS A 441 -16.47 15.98 -21.97
CA CYS A 441 -17.85 15.60 -21.62
C CYS A 441 -17.96 15.41 -20.10
N GLU A 442 -18.05 16.51 -19.36
CA GLU A 442 -17.90 16.55 -17.90
C GLU A 442 -19.02 15.84 -17.11
N ASN A 443 -20.21 15.69 -17.68
CA ASN A 443 -21.35 15.00 -17.05
C ASN A 443 -21.52 13.53 -17.49
N LEU A 444 -20.58 12.98 -18.24
CA LEU A 444 -20.64 11.59 -18.69
C LEU A 444 -20.43 10.64 -17.50
N GLU A 445 -21.44 9.85 -17.18
CA GLU A 445 -21.46 8.92 -16.04
C GLU A 445 -21.30 7.47 -16.46
N VAL A 446 -21.82 7.09 -17.64
CA VAL A 446 -21.84 5.69 -18.09
C VAL A 446 -21.46 5.56 -19.57
N ILE A 447 -20.52 4.66 -19.84
CA ILE A 447 -20.23 4.15 -21.19
C ILE A 447 -20.60 2.67 -21.26
N ASN A 448 -21.38 2.30 -22.27
CA ASN A 448 -21.71 0.92 -22.57
C ASN A 448 -21.04 0.48 -23.88
N VAL A 449 -20.22 -0.58 -23.78
CA VAL A 449 -19.68 -1.31 -24.92
C VAL A 449 -20.66 -2.45 -25.25
N PRO A 450 -21.28 -2.46 -26.44
CA PRO A 450 -22.28 -3.46 -26.79
C PRO A 450 -21.68 -4.87 -26.93
N ALA A 451 -22.49 -5.91 -26.76
CA ALA A 451 -22.10 -7.29 -27.04
C ALA A 451 -21.60 -7.46 -28.49
N ASN A 452 -20.57 -8.30 -28.65
CA ASN A 452 -19.89 -8.57 -29.92
C ASN A 452 -19.25 -7.32 -30.54
N SER A 453 -18.83 -6.37 -29.70
CA SER A 453 -18.11 -5.17 -30.15
C SER A 453 -16.76 -5.55 -30.78
N LYS A 454 -16.44 -4.91 -31.91
CA LYS A 454 -15.16 -5.01 -32.61
C LYS A 454 -14.03 -4.18 -31.97
N LEU A 455 -14.30 -3.53 -30.84
CA LEU A 455 -13.34 -2.65 -30.16
C LEU A 455 -12.12 -3.46 -29.70
N THR A 456 -10.96 -3.20 -30.29
CA THR A 456 -9.68 -3.83 -29.92
C THR A 456 -8.81 -2.96 -29.03
N THR A 457 -8.95 -1.62 -29.10
CA THR A 457 -8.06 -0.70 -28.38
C THR A 457 -8.81 0.48 -27.79
N ILE A 458 -8.59 0.77 -26.51
CA ILE A 458 -8.89 2.08 -25.93
C ILE A 458 -7.56 2.84 -25.86
N ARG A 459 -7.41 3.90 -26.64
CA ARG A 459 -6.16 4.66 -26.79
C ARG A 459 -5.88 5.55 -25.58
N SER A 460 -4.63 5.98 -25.47
CA SER A 460 -4.13 6.77 -24.35
C SER A 460 -5.04 7.96 -24.03
N GLY A 461 -5.36 8.15 -22.74
CA GLY A 461 -6.13 9.29 -22.25
C GLY A 461 -7.61 9.37 -22.67
N ALA A 462 -8.18 8.31 -23.24
CA ALA A 462 -9.54 8.34 -23.82
C ALA A 462 -10.63 8.89 -22.89
N PHE A 463 -10.54 8.64 -21.58
CA PHE A 463 -11.53 9.08 -20.58
C PHE A 463 -10.95 9.94 -19.44
N SER A 464 -9.72 10.45 -19.59
CA SER A 464 -9.02 11.16 -18.51
C SER A 464 -9.71 12.47 -18.08
N THR A 465 -10.64 13.01 -18.87
CA THR A 465 -11.40 14.23 -18.56
C THR A 465 -12.82 13.97 -18.07
N ASN A 466 -13.32 12.73 -18.14
CA ASN A 466 -14.70 12.38 -17.79
C ASN A 466 -14.85 12.12 -16.28
N ARG A 467 -14.60 13.14 -15.46
CA ARG A 467 -14.44 13.01 -13.99
C ARG A 467 -15.63 12.41 -13.24
N LYS A 468 -16.84 12.42 -13.83
CA LYS A 468 -18.06 11.81 -13.28
C LYS A 468 -18.33 10.38 -13.75
N LEU A 469 -17.43 9.77 -14.53
CA LEU A 469 -17.63 8.42 -15.03
C LEU A 469 -17.64 7.43 -13.86
N LYS A 470 -18.80 6.79 -13.66
CA LYS A 470 -19.06 5.79 -12.61
C LYS A 470 -18.88 4.37 -13.12
N ALA A 471 -19.14 4.14 -14.41
CA ALA A 471 -19.14 2.81 -14.99
C ALA A 471 -18.68 2.79 -16.46
N PHE A 472 -17.87 1.78 -16.78
CA PHE A 472 -17.50 1.40 -18.15
C PHE A 472 -17.88 -0.07 -18.36
N ASN A 473 -19.02 -0.30 -19.00
CA ASN A 473 -19.68 -1.60 -19.00
C ASN A 473 -19.42 -2.36 -20.30
N PHE A 474 -19.08 -3.64 -20.19
CA PHE A 474 -19.09 -4.59 -21.31
C PHE A 474 -20.39 -5.39 -21.26
N MET A 475 -21.24 -5.24 -22.26
CA MET A 475 -22.58 -5.86 -22.30
C MET A 475 -22.58 -7.28 -22.89
N GLY A 476 -21.40 -7.91 -22.97
CA GLY A 476 -21.18 -9.23 -23.54
C GLY A 476 -19.71 -9.39 -23.97
N GLU A 477 -19.42 -10.40 -24.78
CA GLU A 477 -18.06 -10.58 -25.32
C GLU A 477 -17.63 -9.38 -26.17
N CYS A 478 -16.35 -9.04 -26.08
CA CYS A 478 -15.71 -8.01 -26.89
C CYS A 478 -14.31 -8.46 -27.33
N GLN A 479 -13.73 -7.74 -28.29
CA GLN A 479 -12.39 -8.03 -28.83
C GLN A 479 -11.28 -7.16 -28.20
N LEU A 480 -11.54 -6.55 -27.04
CA LEU A 480 -10.64 -5.57 -26.44
C LEU A 480 -9.30 -6.21 -26.09
N ASN A 481 -8.25 -5.77 -26.76
CA ASN A 481 -6.88 -6.26 -26.60
C ASN A 481 -6.03 -5.34 -25.71
N ARG A 482 -6.21 -4.02 -25.80
CA ARG A 482 -5.37 -3.03 -25.12
C ARG A 482 -6.17 -1.93 -24.43
N ILE A 483 -5.86 -1.70 -23.15
CA ILE A 483 -6.22 -0.51 -22.40
C ILE A 483 -4.97 0.37 -22.35
N GLY A 484 -4.99 1.48 -23.07
CA GLY A 484 -3.86 2.39 -23.22
C GLY A 484 -3.51 3.16 -21.96
N ALA A 485 -2.42 3.93 -22.03
CA ALA A 485 -1.92 4.69 -20.90
C ALA A 485 -2.92 5.76 -20.43
N ASN A 486 -3.00 6.00 -19.13
CA ASN A 486 -3.85 7.07 -18.54
C ASN A 486 -5.34 7.05 -18.94
N VAL A 487 -5.89 5.94 -19.46
CA VAL A 487 -7.27 5.90 -19.99
C VAL A 487 -8.31 6.34 -18.96
N PHE A 488 -8.21 5.80 -17.74
CA PHE A 488 -9.12 6.08 -16.62
C PHE A 488 -8.42 6.90 -15.51
N ALA A 489 -7.33 7.61 -15.84
CA ALA A 489 -6.55 8.34 -14.85
C ALA A 489 -7.39 9.40 -14.10
N GLY A 490 -7.43 9.29 -12.77
CA GLY A 490 -8.09 10.21 -11.85
C GLY A 490 -9.61 10.13 -11.85
N LEU A 491 -10.20 9.02 -12.31
CA LEU A 491 -11.65 8.79 -12.25
C LEU A 491 -12.08 8.34 -10.87
N LYS A 492 -12.28 9.32 -9.97
CA LYS A 492 -12.58 9.07 -8.55
C LYS A 492 -13.95 8.43 -8.30
N GLU A 493 -14.88 8.52 -9.24
CA GLU A 493 -16.24 7.94 -9.12
C GLU A 493 -16.32 6.49 -9.64
N LEU A 494 -15.26 5.98 -10.29
CA LEU A 494 -15.22 4.60 -10.78
C LEU A 494 -15.04 3.63 -9.62
N THR A 495 -16.00 2.73 -9.40
CA THR A 495 -16.02 1.83 -8.23
C THR A 495 -15.60 0.40 -8.52
N ALA A 496 -15.85 -0.08 -9.74
CA ALA A 496 -15.51 -1.40 -10.20
C ALA A 496 -15.09 -1.40 -11.67
N PHE A 497 -14.23 -2.35 -12.06
CA PHE A 497 -13.88 -2.58 -13.46
C PHE A 497 -13.71 -4.08 -13.73
N SER A 498 -14.33 -4.55 -14.82
CA SER A 498 -14.22 -5.95 -15.27
C SER A 498 -13.36 -6.01 -16.53
N ILE A 499 -12.26 -6.76 -16.47
CA ILE A 499 -11.27 -6.87 -17.55
C ILE A 499 -11.61 -8.11 -18.40
N PRO A 500 -12.02 -7.94 -19.68
CA PRO A 500 -12.41 -9.04 -20.55
C PRO A 500 -11.27 -10.02 -20.86
N LYS A 501 -11.62 -11.27 -21.20
CA LYS A 501 -10.66 -12.35 -21.51
C LYS A 501 -9.61 -11.99 -22.57
N SER A 502 -9.97 -11.13 -23.53
CA SER A 502 -9.14 -10.74 -24.67
C SER A 502 -8.06 -9.70 -24.35
N VAL A 503 -8.13 -9.05 -23.19
CA VAL A 503 -7.18 -7.98 -22.82
C VAL A 503 -5.80 -8.60 -22.62
N ALA A 504 -4.85 -8.20 -23.44
CA ALA A 504 -3.45 -8.60 -23.39
C ALA A 504 -2.55 -7.53 -22.77
N TYR A 505 -2.96 -6.26 -22.84
CA TYR A 505 -2.16 -5.12 -22.41
C TYR A 505 -2.97 -4.14 -21.55
N ILE A 506 -2.44 -3.82 -20.37
CA ILE A 506 -2.83 -2.66 -19.56
C ILE A 506 -1.59 -1.80 -19.43
N ASP A 507 -1.59 -0.68 -20.15
CA ASP A 507 -0.44 0.22 -20.24
C ASP A 507 -0.31 1.11 -19.00
N ALA A 508 0.78 1.88 -18.95
CA ALA A 508 1.16 2.65 -17.78
C ALA A 508 0.06 3.60 -17.30
N ASN A 509 -0.14 3.66 -15.98
CA ASN A 509 -1.08 4.56 -15.32
C ASN A 509 -2.55 4.41 -15.78
N ALA A 510 -2.95 3.28 -16.38
CA ALA A 510 -4.30 3.11 -16.94
C ALA A 510 -5.44 3.47 -15.97
N PHE A 511 -5.31 3.15 -14.69
CA PHE A 511 -6.30 3.43 -13.62
C PHE A 511 -5.74 4.32 -12.49
N ILE A 512 -4.63 5.03 -12.71
CA ILE A 512 -3.99 5.80 -11.63
C ILE A 512 -4.99 6.75 -10.93
N GLY A 513 -5.02 6.78 -9.60
CA GLY A 513 -5.84 7.69 -8.82
C GLY A 513 -7.35 7.40 -8.83
N CYS A 514 -7.78 6.22 -9.30
CA CYS A 514 -9.16 5.76 -9.14
C CYS A 514 -9.43 5.33 -7.68
N LYS A 515 -9.46 6.30 -6.77
CA LYS A 515 -9.47 6.04 -5.31
C LYS A 515 -10.64 5.19 -4.81
N ASN A 516 -11.80 5.24 -5.47
CA ASN A 516 -12.95 4.43 -5.11
C ASN A 516 -13.04 3.10 -5.89
N LEU A 517 -12.07 2.80 -6.76
CA LEU A 517 -11.99 1.52 -7.48
C LEU A 517 -11.57 0.43 -6.49
N THR A 518 -12.56 -0.18 -5.86
CA THR A 518 -12.36 -1.22 -4.83
C THR A 518 -12.26 -2.62 -5.40
N THR A 519 -12.86 -2.83 -6.58
CA THR A 519 -12.98 -4.15 -7.22
C THR A 519 -12.48 -4.10 -8.65
N VAL A 520 -11.40 -4.83 -8.92
CA VAL A 520 -10.95 -5.15 -10.28
C VAL A 520 -11.06 -6.66 -10.46
N THR A 521 -11.88 -7.08 -11.43
CA THR A 521 -12.01 -8.50 -11.77
C THR A 521 -11.41 -8.75 -13.13
N PHE A 522 -10.67 -9.85 -13.24
CA PHE A 522 -10.22 -10.36 -14.52
C PHE A 522 -11.07 -11.57 -14.87
N ASP A 523 -11.39 -11.72 -16.16
CA ASP A 523 -11.92 -12.98 -16.65
C ASP A 523 -10.97 -14.14 -16.29
N PRO A 524 -11.48 -15.31 -15.85
CA PRO A 524 -10.65 -16.47 -15.50
C PRO A 524 -9.69 -16.91 -16.62
N ASN A 525 -10.03 -16.62 -17.88
CA ASN A 525 -9.23 -16.96 -19.06
C ASN A 525 -8.47 -15.76 -19.63
N ALA A 526 -8.28 -14.69 -18.86
CA ALA A 526 -7.57 -13.49 -19.31
C ALA A 526 -6.18 -13.81 -19.88
N VAL A 527 -5.88 -13.25 -21.06
CA VAL A 527 -4.63 -13.50 -21.80
C VAL A 527 -3.47 -12.57 -21.40
N ILE A 528 -3.74 -11.60 -20.53
CA ILE A 528 -2.78 -10.60 -20.06
C ILE A 528 -1.52 -11.24 -19.46
N GLN A 529 -0.37 -10.74 -19.92
CA GLN A 529 0.95 -11.20 -19.47
C GLN A 529 1.65 -10.19 -18.55
N LYS A 530 1.27 -8.92 -18.60
CA LYS A 530 1.93 -7.84 -17.86
C LYS A 530 0.92 -6.90 -17.23
N ILE A 531 1.11 -6.59 -15.94
CA ILE A 531 0.46 -5.45 -15.29
C ILE A 531 1.43 -4.27 -15.36
N GLY A 532 1.05 -3.24 -16.14
CA GLY A 532 1.94 -2.13 -16.48
C GLY A 532 2.32 -1.22 -15.31
N GLU A 533 3.39 -0.43 -15.52
CA GLU A 533 3.88 0.57 -14.56
C GLU A 533 2.75 1.48 -14.05
N GLY A 534 2.56 1.55 -12.73
CA GLY A 534 1.53 2.39 -12.12
C GLY A 534 0.08 2.06 -12.52
N ALA A 535 -0.18 0.92 -13.18
CA ALA A 535 -1.49 0.61 -13.78
C ALA A 535 -2.66 0.79 -12.81
N PHE A 536 -2.50 0.40 -11.54
CA PHE A 536 -3.49 0.52 -10.46
C PHE A 536 -2.99 1.39 -9.30
N ALA A 537 -2.05 2.31 -9.54
CA ALA A 537 -1.54 3.20 -8.50
C ALA A 537 -2.67 4.08 -7.89
N ASP A 538 -2.65 4.29 -6.58
CA ASP A 538 -3.61 5.10 -5.81
C ASP A 538 -5.08 4.67 -6.01
N CYS A 539 -5.30 3.36 -6.15
CA CYS A 539 -6.64 2.76 -6.21
C CYS A 539 -7.11 2.21 -4.85
N GLY A 540 -8.43 2.14 -4.66
CA GLY A 540 -9.07 1.61 -3.45
C GLY A 540 -9.10 0.08 -3.32
N ILE A 541 -8.27 -0.64 -4.08
CA ILE A 541 -8.32 -2.10 -4.22
C ILE A 541 -8.01 -2.76 -2.88
N THR A 542 -8.89 -3.66 -2.41
CA THR A 542 -8.73 -4.38 -1.14
C THR A 542 -8.07 -5.75 -1.30
N ASN A 543 -8.31 -6.39 -2.45
CA ASN A 543 -7.78 -7.67 -2.87
C ASN A 543 -7.78 -7.72 -4.41
N ILE A 544 -6.78 -8.36 -5.01
CA ILE A 544 -6.72 -8.60 -6.45
C ILE A 544 -6.23 -10.02 -6.74
N LYS A 545 -6.98 -10.74 -7.58
CA LYS A 545 -6.56 -12.04 -8.11
C LYS A 545 -5.75 -11.81 -9.37
N ILE A 546 -4.45 -12.06 -9.30
CA ILE A 546 -3.57 -12.00 -10.46
C ILE A 546 -3.96 -13.11 -11.45
N PRO A 547 -4.21 -12.80 -12.74
CA PRO A 547 -4.53 -13.81 -13.74
C PRO A 547 -3.42 -14.84 -13.95
N GLN A 548 -3.79 -16.07 -14.31
CA GLN A 548 -2.89 -17.23 -14.43
C GLN A 548 -1.78 -17.08 -15.49
N LYS A 549 -1.89 -16.10 -16.39
CA LYS A 549 -0.91 -15.85 -17.46
C LYS A 549 -0.04 -14.63 -17.22
N VAL A 550 -0.22 -13.90 -16.11
CA VAL A 550 0.62 -12.73 -15.80
C VAL A 550 2.02 -13.19 -15.42
N VAL A 551 2.97 -12.84 -16.27
CA VAL A 551 4.40 -13.08 -16.13
C VAL A 551 5.07 -11.96 -15.33
N GLU A 552 4.62 -10.72 -15.53
CA GLU A 552 5.28 -9.52 -15.02
C GLU A 552 4.34 -8.56 -14.29
N ILE A 553 4.78 -8.12 -13.10
CA ILE A 553 4.18 -7.02 -12.33
C ILE A 553 5.21 -5.90 -12.27
N GLU A 554 4.99 -4.85 -13.03
CA GLU A 554 5.94 -3.77 -13.18
C GLU A 554 6.01 -2.84 -11.97
N ARG A 555 6.98 -1.91 -12.05
CA ARG A 555 7.23 -0.86 -11.09
C ARG A 555 5.93 -0.15 -10.70
N GLU A 556 5.69 -0.05 -9.40
CA GLU A 556 4.59 0.73 -8.83
C GLU A 556 3.18 0.32 -9.30
N ALA A 557 3.01 -0.88 -9.89
CA ALA A 557 1.72 -1.36 -10.39
C ALA A 557 0.55 -1.19 -9.40
N PHE A 558 0.83 -1.33 -8.10
CA PHE A 558 -0.13 -1.17 -6.99
C PHE A 558 0.30 -0.11 -5.96
N LEU A 559 1.10 0.87 -6.38
CA LEU A 559 1.54 1.98 -5.52
C LEU A 559 0.36 2.60 -4.75
N LYS A 560 0.48 2.81 -3.44
CA LYS A 560 -0.58 3.46 -2.62
C LYS A 560 -1.96 2.79 -2.69
N CYS A 561 -2.03 1.49 -3.00
CA CYS A 561 -3.24 0.71 -2.72
C CYS A 561 -3.35 0.47 -1.21
N GLU A 562 -3.64 1.52 -0.43
CA GLU A 562 -3.60 1.50 1.04
C GLU A 562 -4.65 0.57 1.67
N ALA A 563 -5.69 0.21 0.90
CA ALA A 563 -6.70 -0.75 1.31
C ALA A 563 -6.29 -2.21 1.03
N LEU A 564 -5.25 -2.46 0.23
CA LEU A 564 -4.81 -3.79 -0.18
C LEU A 564 -4.26 -4.55 1.04
N THR A 565 -4.81 -5.74 1.28
CA THR A 565 -4.42 -6.59 2.42
C THR A 565 -3.64 -7.82 2.01
N THR A 566 -3.96 -8.41 0.86
CA THR A 566 -3.32 -9.63 0.36
C THR A 566 -3.16 -9.58 -1.15
N ILE A 567 -2.14 -10.27 -1.64
CA ILE A 567 -1.97 -10.55 -3.06
C ILE A 567 -1.48 -11.98 -3.25
N ASN A 568 -2.00 -12.66 -4.27
CA ASN A 568 -1.63 -14.03 -4.62
C ASN A 568 -0.90 -14.02 -5.96
N ILE A 569 0.37 -14.40 -5.94
CA ILE A 569 1.26 -14.53 -7.08
C ILE A 569 1.10 -15.93 -7.67
N THR A 570 0.88 -16.01 -8.97
CA THR A 570 0.65 -17.29 -9.68
C THR A 570 1.97 -17.97 -10.03
N LYS A 571 1.92 -19.24 -10.45
CA LYS A 571 3.11 -19.96 -10.96
C LYS A 571 3.75 -19.31 -12.18
N ALA A 572 2.98 -18.55 -12.98
CA ALA A 572 3.46 -17.92 -14.20
C ALA A 572 4.25 -16.61 -13.95
N THR A 573 4.08 -16.00 -12.78
CA THR A 573 4.66 -14.68 -12.48
C THR A 573 6.13 -14.82 -12.08
N THR A 574 7.04 -14.41 -12.96
CA THR A 574 8.50 -14.56 -12.81
C THR A 574 9.25 -13.24 -12.67
N SER A 575 8.56 -12.11 -12.83
CA SER A 575 9.13 -10.76 -12.62
C SER A 575 8.19 -9.90 -11.79
N ILE A 576 8.65 -9.46 -10.62
CA ILE A 576 7.97 -8.51 -9.75
C ILE A 576 8.95 -7.40 -9.41
N SER A 577 8.62 -6.16 -9.76
CA SER A 577 9.41 -5.02 -9.34
C SER A 577 9.44 -4.92 -7.80
N PRO A 578 10.60 -4.66 -7.18
CA PRO A 578 10.67 -4.38 -5.73
C PRO A 578 9.83 -3.18 -5.29
N GLU A 579 9.42 -2.33 -6.24
CA GLU A 579 8.62 -1.14 -6.01
C GLU A 579 7.11 -1.36 -6.25
N ALA A 580 6.68 -2.56 -6.65
CA ALA A 580 5.31 -2.84 -7.08
C ALA A 580 4.23 -2.48 -6.03
N PHE A 581 4.54 -2.65 -4.73
CA PHE A 581 3.60 -2.49 -3.61
C PHE A 581 3.97 -1.35 -2.64
N LYS A 582 4.76 -0.36 -3.08
CA LYS A 582 5.11 0.80 -2.25
C LYS A 582 3.86 1.46 -1.65
N TYR A 583 3.95 1.88 -0.39
CA TYR A 583 2.84 2.51 0.36
C TYR A 583 1.57 1.64 0.54
N CYS A 584 1.62 0.33 0.32
CA CYS A 584 0.52 -0.59 0.67
C CYS A 584 0.54 -0.91 2.18
N SER A 585 0.22 0.09 3.02
CA SER A 585 0.42 0.05 4.48
C SER A 585 -0.39 -1.02 5.24
N ARG A 586 -1.43 -1.60 4.61
CA ARG A 586 -2.27 -2.67 5.14
C ARG A 586 -1.96 -4.05 4.57
N LEU A 587 -1.00 -4.17 3.65
CA LEU A 587 -0.62 -5.45 3.06
C LEU A 587 0.00 -6.35 4.14
N THR A 588 -0.60 -7.49 4.43
CA THR A 588 -0.16 -8.46 5.45
C THR A 588 0.45 -9.72 4.85
N ALA A 589 0.17 -10.02 3.58
CA ALA A 589 0.73 -11.18 2.89
C ALA A 589 0.85 -11.01 1.38
N ILE A 590 1.99 -11.45 0.85
CA ILE A 590 2.24 -11.71 -0.56
C ILE A 590 2.42 -13.22 -0.69
N ASN A 591 1.35 -13.93 -1.05
CA ASN A 591 1.39 -15.39 -1.19
C ASN A 591 1.90 -15.76 -2.57
N VAL A 592 2.63 -16.86 -2.67
CA VAL A 592 3.20 -17.35 -3.93
C VAL A 592 2.76 -18.79 -4.14
N ASP A 593 2.30 -19.10 -5.35
CA ASP A 593 2.03 -20.47 -5.79
C ASP A 593 3.26 -21.37 -5.55
N LYS A 594 3.07 -22.56 -5.00
CA LYS A 594 4.17 -23.46 -4.65
C LYS A 594 4.97 -23.92 -5.87
N ASP A 595 4.34 -23.94 -7.04
CA ASP A 595 4.96 -24.31 -8.32
C ASP A 595 5.64 -23.12 -9.02
N ASN A 596 5.63 -21.92 -8.44
CA ASN A 596 6.41 -20.79 -8.96
C ASN A 596 7.92 -21.11 -8.89
N GLU A 597 8.66 -20.87 -9.97
CA GLU A 597 10.08 -21.24 -10.07
C GLU A 597 11.04 -20.14 -9.57
N VAL A 598 10.58 -18.90 -9.43
CA VAL A 598 11.43 -17.73 -9.12
C VAL A 598 11.24 -17.25 -7.68
N TYR A 599 10.02 -17.28 -7.19
CA TYR A 599 9.64 -16.74 -5.90
C TYR A 599 9.16 -17.82 -4.94
N SER A 600 9.19 -17.50 -3.66
CA SER A 600 8.49 -18.25 -2.62
C SER A 600 7.86 -17.28 -1.63
N SER A 601 6.93 -17.79 -0.80
CA SER A 601 6.36 -17.02 0.29
C SER A 601 6.39 -17.80 1.58
N ILE A 602 6.78 -17.13 2.66
CA ILE A 602 6.80 -17.66 4.02
C ILE A 602 6.29 -16.56 4.96
N ASP A 603 5.35 -16.89 5.85
CA ASP A 603 4.73 -15.93 6.79
C ASP A 603 4.14 -14.69 6.08
N GLY A 604 3.85 -14.80 4.78
CA GLY A 604 3.38 -13.73 3.91
C GLY A 604 4.50 -12.87 3.27
N TYR A 605 5.77 -13.16 3.53
CA TYR A 605 6.92 -12.44 2.96
C TYR A 605 7.19 -12.90 1.54
N LEU A 606 7.45 -11.97 0.61
CA LEU A 606 7.93 -12.33 -0.72
C LEU A 606 9.44 -12.59 -0.64
N LEU A 607 9.85 -13.80 -1.02
CA LEU A 607 11.24 -14.24 -0.99
C LEU A 607 11.67 -14.74 -2.37
N SER A 608 12.98 -14.84 -2.62
CA SER A 608 13.52 -15.66 -3.70
C SER A 608 13.09 -17.13 -3.53
N LYS A 609 13.12 -17.94 -4.59
CA LYS A 609 12.72 -19.36 -4.52
C LYS A 609 13.48 -20.15 -3.46
N ASN A 610 14.79 -19.89 -3.35
CA ASN A 610 15.68 -20.50 -2.36
C ASN A 610 15.60 -19.85 -0.96
N LYS A 611 14.75 -18.85 -0.78
CA LYS A 611 14.49 -18.16 0.51
C LYS A 611 15.69 -17.41 1.10
N GLN A 612 16.72 -17.15 0.28
CA GLN A 612 17.94 -16.45 0.71
C GLN A 612 17.84 -14.93 0.54
N GLU A 613 16.92 -14.43 -0.28
CA GLU A 613 16.68 -12.99 -0.44
C GLU A 613 15.26 -12.63 0.00
N LEU A 614 15.16 -11.67 0.92
CA LEU A 614 13.90 -11.01 1.22
C LEU A 614 13.63 -9.96 0.13
N MET A 615 12.67 -10.25 -0.74
CA MET A 615 12.31 -9.36 -1.85
C MET A 615 11.43 -8.23 -1.35
N ILE A 616 10.32 -8.56 -0.68
CA ILE A 616 9.35 -7.57 -0.17
C ILE A 616 8.77 -8.06 1.16
N PHE A 617 8.86 -7.22 2.18
CA PHE A 617 8.18 -7.38 3.45
C PHE A 617 6.80 -6.68 3.40
N PRO A 618 5.69 -7.38 3.69
CA PRO A 618 4.35 -6.80 3.73
C PRO A 618 4.21 -5.83 4.93
N PRO A 619 4.05 -4.50 4.73
CA PRO A 619 4.13 -3.52 5.82
C PRO A 619 3.13 -3.70 6.96
N GLY A 620 1.96 -4.25 6.66
CA GLY A 620 0.92 -4.56 7.63
C GLY A 620 1.28 -5.69 8.61
N LYS A 621 2.37 -6.42 8.35
CA LYS A 621 2.85 -7.56 9.15
C LYS A 621 3.84 -7.15 10.25
N ALA A 622 4.27 -5.89 10.30
CA ALA A 622 5.15 -5.39 11.35
C ALA A 622 4.51 -5.55 12.75
N ASN A 623 5.30 -5.98 13.72
CA ASN A 623 4.86 -6.32 15.07
C ASN A 623 5.57 -5.44 16.12
N GLU A 624 4.83 -5.02 17.16
CA GLU A 624 5.37 -4.14 18.20
C GLU A 624 6.36 -4.81 19.18
N ARG A 625 6.22 -6.13 19.41
CA ARG A 625 7.12 -6.95 20.22
C ARG A 625 8.38 -7.32 19.45
N PHE A 626 8.26 -7.91 18.26
CA PHE A 626 9.40 -8.18 17.38
C PHE A 626 8.97 -8.49 15.94
N THR A 627 9.68 -7.95 14.95
CA THR A 627 9.54 -8.28 13.53
C THR A 627 10.75 -9.12 13.12
N LEU A 628 10.57 -10.44 13.04
CA LEU A 628 11.63 -11.39 12.79
C LEU A 628 11.66 -11.83 11.31
N LEU A 629 12.85 -11.85 10.72
CA LEU A 629 13.05 -12.38 9.37
C LEU A 629 13.41 -13.88 9.38
N PRO A 630 13.13 -14.61 8.29
CA PRO A 630 13.45 -16.04 8.19
C PRO A 630 14.97 -16.28 8.34
N PRO A 631 15.40 -17.31 9.09
CA PRO A 631 16.82 -17.58 9.33
C PRO A 631 17.60 -18.00 8.08
N SER A 632 16.91 -18.35 6.99
CA SER A 632 17.51 -18.63 5.69
C SER A 632 17.99 -17.38 4.94
N VAL A 633 17.53 -16.18 5.32
CA VAL A 633 17.83 -14.94 4.59
C VAL A 633 19.32 -14.57 4.73
N ILE A 634 19.95 -14.35 3.58
CA ILE A 634 21.34 -13.88 3.42
C ILE A 634 21.35 -12.43 2.91
N LYS A 635 20.33 -12.00 2.17
CA LYS A 635 20.22 -10.65 1.61
C LYS A 635 18.85 -10.04 1.90
N ILE A 636 18.85 -8.81 2.39
CA ILE A 636 17.66 -7.95 2.38
C ILE A 636 17.69 -7.19 1.07
N GLY A 637 16.72 -7.44 0.19
CA GLY A 637 16.66 -6.91 -1.15
C GLY A 637 16.40 -5.40 -1.22
N ASP A 638 16.44 -4.88 -2.44
CA ASP A 638 16.11 -3.49 -2.69
C ASP A 638 14.65 -3.21 -2.31
N TYR A 639 14.38 -2.08 -1.67
CA TYR A 639 13.05 -1.65 -1.22
C TYR A 639 12.29 -2.63 -0.29
N ALA A 640 12.95 -3.65 0.27
CA ALA A 640 12.29 -4.73 1.00
C ALA A 640 11.32 -4.28 2.11
N PHE A 641 11.67 -3.28 2.92
CA PHE A 641 10.81 -2.67 3.95
C PHE A 641 10.41 -1.24 3.60
N TYR A 642 10.51 -0.84 2.34
CA TYR A 642 10.32 0.56 1.95
C TYR A 642 8.96 1.10 2.41
N ASP A 643 9.00 2.26 3.08
CA ASP A 643 7.85 2.92 3.70
C ASP A 643 7.05 2.04 4.68
N CYS A 644 7.69 1.09 5.35
CA CYS A 644 7.01 0.30 6.38
C CYS A 644 6.77 1.14 7.64
N LYS A 645 5.77 2.04 7.62
CA LYS A 645 5.44 2.96 8.73
C LYS A 645 5.08 2.26 10.03
N LYS A 646 4.60 1.02 9.99
CA LYS A 646 4.30 0.24 11.21
C LYS A 646 5.54 -0.43 11.81
N LEU A 647 6.67 -0.46 11.08
CA LEU A 647 7.91 -1.07 11.57
C LEU A 647 8.50 -0.23 12.69
N LYS A 648 8.46 -0.75 13.92
CA LYS A 648 9.13 -0.16 15.10
C LYS A 648 10.46 -0.83 15.40
N ASN A 649 10.55 -2.11 15.09
CA ASN A 649 11.69 -2.94 15.34
C ASN A 649 11.87 -3.94 14.19
N VAL A 650 13.09 -4.45 14.01
CA VAL A 650 13.38 -5.59 13.14
C VAL A 650 14.54 -6.40 13.71
N THR A 651 14.42 -7.73 13.68
CA THR A 651 15.46 -8.67 14.08
C THR A 651 16.04 -9.33 12.84
N ILE A 652 17.30 -9.02 12.57
CA ILE A 652 18.09 -9.48 11.43
C ILE A 652 18.77 -10.81 11.82
N PRO A 653 18.49 -11.93 11.13
CA PRO A 653 18.94 -13.25 11.51
C PRO A 653 20.43 -13.49 11.23
N ASN A 654 20.91 -14.64 11.67
CA ASN A 654 22.32 -14.97 11.77
C ASN A 654 23.09 -14.97 10.42
N LYS A 655 22.42 -15.31 9.31
CA LYS A 655 23.06 -15.48 7.99
C LYS A 655 23.11 -14.22 7.11
N VAL A 656 22.53 -13.08 7.51
CA VAL A 656 22.43 -11.88 6.65
C VAL A 656 23.81 -11.24 6.41
N LYS A 657 24.13 -10.96 5.15
CA LYS A 657 25.41 -10.39 4.68
C LYS A 657 25.27 -9.13 3.81
N HIS A 658 24.06 -8.80 3.34
CA HIS A 658 23.80 -7.69 2.41
C HIS A 658 22.48 -6.97 2.72
N ILE A 659 22.48 -5.64 2.54
CA ILE A 659 21.29 -4.79 2.64
C ILE A 659 21.21 -3.88 1.41
N GLY A 660 20.17 -4.07 0.61
CA GLY A 660 19.95 -3.44 -0.68
C GLY A 660 19.56 -1.96 -0.63
N LYS A 661 19.36 -1.40 -1.83
CA LYS A 661 18.96 -0.01 -2.04
C LYS A 661 17.63 0.27 -1.36
N ARG A 662 17.56 1.34 -0.57
CA ARG A 662 16.31 1.76 0.10
C ARG A 662 15.62 0.67 0.94
N ALA A 663 16.35 -0.37 1.36
CA ALA A 663 15.77 -1.51 2.07
C ALA A 663 14.94 -1.07 3.30
N PHE A 664 15.38 -0.06 4.04
CA PHE A 664 14.67 0.55 5.17
C PHE A 664 14.31 2.03 4.93
N GLY A 665 14.25 2.44 3.66
CA GLY A 665 13.85 3.79 3.28
C GLY A 665 12.45 4.11 3.80
N PHE A 666 12.26 5.30 4.38
CA PHE A 666 11.01 5.78 4.94
C PHE A 666 10.37 4.95 6.06
N CYS A 667 11.13 4.08 6.74
CA CYS A 667 10.69 3.42 7.96
C CYS A 667 10.67 4.40 9.16
N ASP A 668 9.74 5.36 9.14
CA ASP A 668 9.73 6.52 10.06
C ASP A 668 9.51 6.18 11.54
N ASN A 669 9.01 4.98 11.85
CA ASN A 669 8.81 4.55 13.23
C ASN A 669 9.85 3.54 13.71
N LEU A 670 10.82 3.16 12.88
CA LEU A 670 11.88 2.23 13.25
C LEU A 670 12.77 2.86 14.31
N THR A 671 12.81 2.28 15.51
CA THR A 671 13.66 2.71 16.63
C THR A 671 14.65 1.65 17.08
N THR A 672 14.42 0.38 16.72
CA THR A 672 15.28 -0.73 17.14
C THR A 672 15.64 -1.64 15.96
N ILE A 673 16.93 -1.93 15.76
CA ILE A 673 17.38 -3.01 14.88
C ILE A 673 18.21 -3.97 15.72
N THR A 674 17.87 -5.25 15.70
CA THR A 674 18.65 -6.27 16.41
C THR A 674 19.39 -7.13 15.42
N PHE A 675 20.71 -7.14 15.48
CA PHE A 675 21.55 -7.99 14.63
C PHE A 675 21.92 -9.25 15.41
N LEU A 676 21.37 -10.39 14.98
CA LEU A 676 21.77 -11.72 15.45
C LEU A 676 22.81 -12.36 14.54
N CYS A 677 23.35 -11.60 13.58
CA CYS A 677 24.32 -12.02 12.56
C CYS A 677 25.54 -12.74 13.17
N ASP A 678 25.92 -13.86 12.58
CA ASP A 678 27.15 -14.59 12.94
C ASP A 678 28.38 -13.74 12.59
N GLU A 679 28.30 -13.03 11.47
CA GLU A 679 29.30 -12.06 11.01
C GLU A 679 28.71 -10.68 10.80
N ILE A 680 29.53 -9.64 11.00
CA ILE A 680 29.09 -8.26 10.79
C ILE A 680 28.90 -8.02 9.30
N ILE A 681 27.79 -7.38 8.94
CA ILE A 681 27.52 -6.94 7.57
C ILE A 681 28.53 -5.84 7.22
N PRO A 682 29.45 -6.04 6.25
CA PRO A 682 30.41 -5.00 5.89
C PRO A 682 29.70 -3.76 5.35
N ALA A 683 30.20 -2.56 5.65
CA ALA A 683 29.59 -1.32 5.18
C ALA A 683 29.47 -1.24 3.64
N ALA A 684 30.41 -1.86 2.91
CA ALA A 684 30.37 -1.96 1.44
C ALA A 684 29.20 -2.80 0.91
N ASN A 685 28.65 -3.71 1.73
CA ASN A 685 27.50 -4.54 1.41
C ASN A 685 26.16 -3.89 1.80
N ILE A 686 26.20 -2.64 2.26
CA ILE A 686 25.03 -1.83 2.59
C ILE A 686 24.98 -0.66 1.61
N SER A 687 23.86 -0.50 0.90
CA SER A 687 23.72 0.61 -0.03
C SER A 687 23.80 1.96 0.68
N GLN A 688 24.62 2.89 0.16
CA GLN A 688 24.92 4.19 0.79
C GLN A 688 24.82 5.39 -0.18
N GLY A 689 24.40 5.19 -1.44
CA GLY A 689 24.28 6.28 -2.43
C GLY A 689 23.16 7.28 -2.10
N GLY A 690 23.22 8.52 -2.61
CA GLY A 690 22.27 9.59 -2.24
C GLY A 690 20.79 9.20 -2.39
N ASN A 691 20.38 8.78 -3.59
CA ASN A 691 19.02 8.29 -3.84
C ASN A 691 18.85 6.80 -3.51
N ASP A 692 19.92 6.08 -3.16
CA ASP A 692 19.95 4.61 -3.06
C ASP A 692 20.20 4.11 -1.62
N ALA A 693 20.43 5.00 -0.66
CA ALA A 693 20.85 4.64 0.70
C ALA A 693 19.85 3.66 1.34
N ALA A 694 20.35 2.56 1.90
CA ALA A 694 19.55 1.55 2.56
C ALA A 694 18.74 2.13 3.72
N PHE A 695 19.32 3.10 4.42
CA PHE A 695 18.73 3.85 5.52
C PHE A 695 18.70 5.33 5.16
N ASP A 696 17.60 6.02 5.49
CA ASP A 696 17.52 7.46 5.29
C ASP A 696 18.53 8.18 6.19
N ALA A 697 19.37 9.03 5.60
CA ALA A 697 20.30 9.86 6.36
C ALA A 697 19.59 10.88 7.26
N ASP A 698 20.26 11.28 8.34
CA ASP A 698 19.83 12.41 9.16
C ASP A 698 19.87 13.71 8.32
N LYS A 699 18.83 14.55 8.45
CA LYS A 699 18.71 15.84 7.75
C LYS A 699 18.36 16.94 8.75
N GLY A 700 19.35 17.78 9.10
CA GLY A 700 19.19 18.87 10.07
C GLY A 700 18.69 18.36 11.43
N ALA A 701 17.57 18.91 11.91
CA ALA A 701 16.91 18.49 13.14
C ALA A 701 16.23 17.10 13.04
N THR A 702 16.01 16.58 11.83
CA THR A 702 15.37 15.27 11.64
C THR A 702 16.40 14.15 11.76
N LYS A 703 16.36 13.42 12.88
CA LYS A 703 17.19 12.23 13.14
C LYS A 703 16.49 10.98 12.63
N LYS A 704 17.00 10.36 11.55
CA LYS A 704 16.49 9.15 10.91
C LYS A 704 17.31 7.92 11.30
N MET A 705 18.61 7.92 11.02
CA MET A 705 19.53 6.92 11.60
C MET A 705 19.81 7.23 13.06
N GLY A 706 19.91 8.52 13.41
CA GLY A 706 20.21 9.00 14.76
C GLY A 706 19.11 8.78 15.82
N LYS A 707 17.98 8.14 15.47
CA LYS A 707 16.96 7.68 16.44
C LYS A 707 16.95 6.15 16.64
N ILE A 708 17.65 5.41 15.79
CA ILE A 708 17.63 3.95 15.79
C ILE A 708 18.74 3.45 16.73
N THR A 709 18.35 2.68 17.73
CA THR A 709 19.27 1.86 18.54
C THR A 709 19.52 0.55 17.83
N ILE A 710 20.79 0.16 17.67
CA ILE A 710 21.15 -1.18 17.21
C ILE A 710 21.57 -2.05 18.40
N ASN A 711 20.97 -3.23 18.52
CA ASN A 711 21.33 -4.23 19.52
C ASN A 711 22.13 -5.35 18.87
N VAL A 712 23.26 -5.71 19.47
CA VAL A 712 24.22 -6.70 18.94
C VAL A 712 24.67 -7.65 20.05
N ARG A 713 25.18 -8.84 19.71
CA ARG A 713 25.74 -9.75 20.72
C ARG A 713 26.98 -9.12 21.38
N LYS A 714 27.14 -9.34 22.70
CA LYS A 714 28.23 -8.76 23.51
C LYS A 714 29.63 -9.06 22.94
N ASN A 715 29.82 -10.23 22.35
CA ASN A 715 31.08 -10.65 21.74
C ASN A 715 31.41 -9.94 20.40
N LYS A 716 30.42 -9.34 19.72
CA LYS A 716 30.61 -8.55 18.49
C LYS A 716 30.52 -7.04 18.73
N PHE A 717 30.26 -6.62 19.98
CA PHE A 717 30.01 -5.22 20.31
C PHE A 717 31.16 -4.28 19.93
N VAL A 718 32.40 -4.65 20.26
CA VAL A 718 33.60 -3.88 19.94
C VAL A 718 33.77 -3.74 18.43
N ASP A 719 33.51 -4.80 17.68
CA ASP A 719 33.65 -4.79 16.23
C ASP A 719 32.63 -3.84 15.57
N TYR A 720 31.36 -3.87 16.00
CA TYR A 720 30.34 -2.91 15.55
C TYR A 720 30.70 -1.46 15.90
N GLN A 721 31.27 -1.23 17.10
CA GLN A 721 31.75 0.09 17.51
C GLN A 721 32.96 0.57 16.70
N SER A 722 33.72 -0.32 16.08
CA SER A 722 34.90 0.06 15.29
C SER A 722 34.53 0.63 13.91
N ILE A 723 33.40 0.22 13.34
CA ILE A 723 33.02 0.51 11.94
C ILE A 723 32.30 1.87 11.81
N PRO A 724 32.81 2.81 11.00
CA PRO A 724 32.22 4.16 10.85
C PRO A 724 30.74 4.19 10.43
N PHE A 725 30.30 3.22 9.63
CA PHE A 725 28.90 3.15 9.20
C PHE A 725 27.94 2.97 10.39
N TYR A 726 28.25 2.05 11.32
CA TYR A 726 27.38 1.75 12.45
C TYR A 726 27.38 2.84 13.52
N LYS A 727 28.40 3.70 13.56
CA LYS A 727 28.43 4.90 14.44
C LYS A 727 27.40 5.97 14.06
N LYS A 728 26.78 5.87 12.87
CA LYS A 728 25.72 6.79 12.43
C LYS A 728 24.37 6.54 13.13
N PHE A 729 24.21 5.38 13.77
CA PHE A 729 23.02 5.03 14.54
C PHE A 729 23.05 5.71 15.92
N ALA A 730 21.88 5.86 16.56
CA ALA A 730 21.74 6.58 17.83
C ALA A 730 22.60 5.98 18.95
N LEU A 731 22.60 4.65 19.03
CA LEU A 731 23.27 3.88 20.06
C LEU A 731 23.55 2.48 19.53
N ILE A 732 24.71 1.93 19.88
CA ILE A 732 25.03 0.51 19.77
C ILE A 732 24.95 -0.07 21.17
N ARG A 733 24.15 -1.11 21.38
CA ARG A 733 23.96 -1.76 22.69
C ARG A 733 24.31 -3.24 22.61
N PRO A 734 25.15 -3.77 23.50
CA PRO A 734 25.43 -5.20 23.57
C PRO A 734 24.25 -5.95 24.20
N SER A 735 24.17 -7.27 23.96
CA SER A 735 23.47 -8.17 24.87
C SER A 735 24.07 -8.07 26.28
N PHE A 736 23.27 -8.40 27.29
CA PHE A 736 23.64 -8.24 28.69
C PHE A 736 23.15 -9.42 29.51
N THR A 737 23.81 -9.67 30.64
CA THR A 737 23.41 -10.73 31.56
C THR A 737 22.61 -10.15 32.73
N ILE A 738 21.47 -10.75 33.03
CA ILE A 738 20.75 -10.54 34.30
C ILE A 738 20.74 -11.88 35.02
N SER A 739 21.19 -11.89 36.27
CA SER A 739 21.39 -13.12 37.04
C SER A 739 22.34 -14.08 36.32
N LYS A 740 21.82 -15.12 35.63
CA LYS A 740 22.62 -16.11 34.89
C LYS A 740 22.21 -16.21 33.42
N GLU A 741 21.31 -15.36 32.96
CA GLU A 741 20.73 -15.42 31.63
C GLU A 741 21.19 -14.23 30.79
N GLU A 742 21.68 -14.50 29.58
CA GLU A 742 22.02 -13.46 28.61
C GLU A 742 20.78 -13.08 27.81
N TYR A 743 20.48 -11.79 27.76
CA TYR A 743 19.36 -11.23 27.00
C TYR A 743 19.86 -10.23 25.96
N ILE A 744 19.12 -10.14 24.85
CA ILE A 744 19.23 -9.07 23.87
C ILE A 744 17.85 -8.45 23.65
N LEU A 745 17.75 -7.12 23.65
CA LEU A 745 16.47 -6.47 23.38
C LEU A 745 16.14 -6.60 21.90
N VAL A 746 14.90 -6.96 21.59
CA VAL A 746 14.40 -7.05 20.21
C VAL A 746 13.45 -5.91 19.87
N SER A 747 12.92 -5.22 20.88
CA SER A 747 12.17 -3.98 20.77
C SER A 747 12.19 -3.20 22.09
N GLU A 748 11.39 -2.16 22.19
CA GLU A 748 11.16 -1.43 23.43
C GLU A 748 10.26 -2.18 24.43
N LYS A 749 9.65 -3.29 24.02
CA LYS A 749 8.71 -4.09 24.85
C LYS A 749 9.22 -5.49 25.16
N ALA A 750 10.07 -6.06 24.29
CA ALA A 750 10.44 -7.46 24.35
C ALA A 750 11.96 -7.68 24.23
N ALA A 751 12.39 -8.80 24.82
CA ALA A 751 13.76 -9.29 24.78
C ALA A 751 13.80 -10.76 24.35
N ALA A 752 14.93 -11.15 23.78
CA ALA A 752 15.29 -12.52 23.49
C ALA A 752 16.31 -13.04 24.50
N MET A 753 16.07 -14.21 25.10
CA MET A 753 17.07 -14.91 25.90
C MET A 753 18.02 -15.67 24.97
N LEU A 754 19.31 -15.33 24.98
CA LEU A 754 20.31 -15.90 24.08
C LEU A 754 21.05 -17.11 24.68
N SER A 755 21.26 -17.14 25.99
CA SER A 755 21.96 -18.23 26.67
C SER A 755 21.66 -18.21 28.17
N THR A 756 21.97 -19.31 28.86
CA THR A 756 21.88 -19.38 30.32
C THR A 756 23.03 -20.19 30.93
N GLU A 757 23.62 -19.66 32.00
CA GLU A 757 24.60 -20.33 32.88
C GLU A 757 23.91 -20.92 34.12
N ASN A 758 22.58 -21.04 34.09
CA ASN A 758 21.82 -21.57 35.20
C ASN A 758 22.18 -23.04 35.47
N ALA A 759 22.11 -23.44 36.74
CA ALA A 759 22.43 -24.78 37.23
C ALA A 759 21.32 -25.35 38.12
N ASP A 760 20.18 -24.69 38.15
CA ASP A 760 19.03 -25.08 38.94
C ASP A 760 18.37 -26.32 38.32
N HIS A 761 17.95 -27.28 39.14
CA HIS A 761 17.31 -28.50 38.63
C HIS A 761 16.13 -28.19 37.71
N THR A 762 15.29 -27.25 38.15
CA THR A 762 14.16 -26.73 37.37
C THR A 762 14.40 -25.26 37.05
N PHE A 763 14.78 -24.98 35.80
CA PHE A 763 14.92 -23.62 35.32
C PHE A 763 13.55 -23.02 35.00
N VAL A 764 13.16 -21.95 35.69
CA VAL A 764 11.92 -21.23 35.41
C VAL A 764 12.24 -20.00 34.57
N LEU A 765 11.81 -20.01 33.31
CA LEU A 765 12.03 -18.86 32.43
C LEU A 765 11.29 -17.63 32.99
N PRO A 766 11.99 -16.52 33.25
CA PRO A 766 11.34 -15.28 33.65
C PRO A 766 10.36 -14.81 32.58
N THR A 767 9.15 -14.38 32.97
CA THR A 767 8.18 -13.80 32.03
C THR A 767 8.58 -12.40 31.58
N ASP A 768 9.33 -11.69 32.44
CA ASP A 768 9.80 -10.35 32.24
C ASP A 768 10.99 -10.03 33.16
N PHE A 769 11.66 -8.92 32.88
CA PHE A 769 12.70 -8.34 33.76
C PHE A 769 12.72 -6.81 33.64
N HIS A 770 13.39 -6.16 34.60
CA HIS A 770 13.67 -4.72 34.56
C HIS A 770 15.11 -4.47 34.15
N TYR A 771 15.31 -3.61 33.14
CA TYR A 771 16.64 -3.20 32.67
C TYR A 771 16.60 -1.72 32.26
N GLY A 772 17.54 -0.91 32.76
CA GLY A 772 17.59 0.52 32.47
C GLY A 772 16.30 1.28 32.82
N GLY A 773 15.63 0.91 33.92
CA GLY A 773 14.37 1.53 34.37
C GLY A 773 13.13 1.17 33.56
N LYS A 774 13.22 0.28 32.57
CA LYS A 774 12.09 -0.23 31.78
C LYS A 774 11.87 -1.72 32.02
N LYS A 775 10.61 -2.14 31.94
CA LYS A 775 10.19 -3.55 31.97
C LYS A 775 10.21 -4.12 30.54
N TYR A 776 10.77 -5.30 30.37
CA TYR A 776 10.78 -6.05 29.09
C TYR A 776 10.20 -7.44 29.29
N GLU A 777 9.32 -7.86 28.38
CA GLU A 777 8.83 -9.24 28.32
C GLU A 777 9.87 -10.16 27.67
N VAL A 778 10.02 -11.37 28.19
CA VAL A 778 10.84 -12.41 27.55
C VAL A 778 9.97 -13.12 26.52
N SER A 779 9.91 -12.57 25.30
CA SER A 779 9.03 -13.08 24.24
C SER A 779 9.72 -14.02 23.26
N PHE A 780 11.04 -14.15 23.33
CA PHE A 780 11.85 -14.89 22.37
C PHE A 780 12.88 -15.75 23.13
N ILE A 781 12.87 -17.06 22.92
CA ILE A 781 13.99 -17.95 23.28
C ILE A 781 14.90 -18.11 22.06
N GLY A 782 16.13 -17.64 22.17
CA GLY A 782 17.15 -17.61 21.13
C GLY A 782 17.53 -18.98 20.56
N ASP A 783 18.14 -18.95 19.39
CA ASP A 783 18.79 -20.14 18.83
C ASP A 783 19.88 -20.61 19.81
N TYR A 784 19.95 -21.92 20.05
CA TYR A 784 20.94 -22.57 20.93
C TYR A 784 20.93 -22.10 22.40
N ALA A 785 19.81 -21.52 22.88
CA ALA A 785 19.74 -20.89 24.20
C ALA A 785 20.15 -21.79 25.38
N PHE A 786 19.96 -23.09 25.28
CA PHE A 786 20.34 -24.06 26.32
C PHE A 786 21.53 -24.96 25.94
N GLU A 787 22.23 -24.71 24.82
CA GLU A 787 23.28 -25.60 24.32
C GLU A 787 24.40 -25.88 25.35
N HIS A 788 24.80 -24.84 26.07
CA HIS A 788 25.87 -24.91 27.08
C HIS A 788 25.36 -24.80 28.53
N VAL A 789 24.07 -25.06 28.76
CA VAL A 789 23.51 -25.04 30.12
C VAL A 789 24.13 -26.14 30.99
N SER A 790 24.19 -25.92 32.30
CA SER A 790 24.70 -26.92 33.25
C SER A 790 23.93 -28.24 33.14
N PRO A 791 24.62 -29.41 33.22
CA PRO A 791 23.98 -30.71 33.21
C PRO A 791 23.04 -30.94 34.41
N ASN A 792 23.08 -30.08 35.43
CA ASN A 792 22.17 -30.11 36.57
C ASN A 792 20.75 -29.68 36.20
N VAL A 793 20.59 -28.85 35.16
CA VAL A 793 19.27 -28.44 34.67
C VAL A 793 18.62 -29.64 34.00
N LYS A 794 17.55 -30.16 34.62
CA LYS A 794 16.78 -31.31 34.13
C LYS A 794 15.44 -30.90 33.58
N GLU A 795 14.94 -29.75 33.99
CA GLU A 795 13.61 -29.26 33.66
C GLU A 795 13.63 -27.78 33.29
N VAL A 796 12.83 -27.39 32.31
CA VAL A 796 12.59 -25.97 31.96
C VAL A 796 11.10 -25.68 32.00
N VAL A 797 10.69 -24.63 32.71
CA VAL A 797 9.32 -24.13 32.74
C VAL A 797 9.23 -22.83 31.96
N VAL A 798 8.54 -22.89 30.83
CA VAL A 798 8.17 -21.74 30.00
C VAL A 798 6.78 -21.28 30.42
N LYS A 799 6.71 -20.11 31.06
CA LYS A 799 5.45 -19.54 31.56
C LYS A 799 4.60 -18.94 30.42
N LYS A 800 4.38 -17.64 30.42
CA LYS A 800 3.59 -16.89 29.41
C LYS A 800 4.50 -15.94 28.62
N ASN A 801 3.98 -15.37 27.53
CA ASN A 801 4.60 -14.35 26.67
C ASN A 801 5.63 -14.81 25.63
N VAL A 802 6.09 -16.07 25.65
CA VAL A 802 7.01 -16.58 24.62
C VAL A 802 6.25 -16.79 23.31
N GLU A 803 6.59 -15.99 22.31
CA GLU A 803 5.98 -16.01 20.97
C GLU A 803 6.91 -16.62 19.91
N TYR A 804 8.19 -16.87 20.25
CA TYR A 804 9.14 -17.50 19.33
C TYR A 804 10.21 -18.31 20.07
N ILE A 805 10.51 -19.48 19.52
CA ILE A 805 11.47 -20.47 19.99
C ILE A 805 12.41 -20.77 18.81
N GLY A 806 13.68 -20.39 19.00
CA GLY A 806 14.72 -20.45 18.01
C GLY A 806 15.28 -21.85 17.73
N ALA A 807 16.22 -21.89 16.80
CA ALA A 807 16.84 -23.11 16.34
C ALA A 807 17.51 -23.88 17.49
N LYS A 808 17.12 -25.15 17.67
CA LYS A 808 17.68 -26.04 18.70
C LYS A 808 17.69 -25.41 20.10
N ALA A 809 16.72 -24.54 20.40
CA ALA A 809 16.70 -23.76 21.63
C ALA A 809 16.89 -24.62 22.88
N PHE A 810 16.23 -25.77 22.97
CA PHE A 810 16.24 -26.69 24.12
C PHE A 810 17.13 -27.93 23.91
N VAL A 811 18.06 -27.90 22.96
CA VAL A 811 19.04 -28.98 22.77
C VAL A 811 20.29 -28.65 23.58
N THR A 812 20.68 -29.53 24.51
CA THR A 812 21.85 -29.32 25.38
C THR A 812 23.02 -30.21 24.98
N THR A 813 24.24 -29.80 25.33
CA THR A 813 25.43 -30.65 25.19
C THR A 813 25.23 -31.94 26.01
N GLY A 814 25.12 -33.09 25.33
CA GLY A 814 24.88 -34.39 25.97
C GLY A 814 23.42 -34.73 26.30
N ASN A 815 22.43 -33.96 25.80
CA ASN A 815 20.98 -34.21 25.97
C ASN A 815 20.54 -34.44 27.44
N THR A 816 21.02 -33.55 28.30
CA THR A 816 20.84 -33.60 29.76
C THR A 816 19.47 -33.10 30.22
N LEU A 817 18.79 -32.26 29.41
CA LEU A 817 17.46 -31.71 29.66
C LEU A 817 16.37 -32.75 29.37
N LYS A 818 15.55 -33.07 30.38
CA LYS A 818 14.56 -34.14 30.29
C LYS A 818 13.15 -33.64 30.03
N ASN A 819 12.74 -32.55 30.67
CA ASN A 819 11.36 -32.05 30.59
C ASN A 819 11.31 -30.56 30.24
N VAL A 820 10.40 -30.16 29.35
CA VAL A 820 10.05 -28.76 29.11
C VAL A 820 8.55 -28.59 29.31
N PHE A 821 8.15 -27.68 30.19
CA PHE A 821 6.76 -27.40 30.54
C PHE A 821 6.34 -26.08 29.90
N PHE A 822 5.27 -26.06 29.11
CA PHE A 822 4.66 -24.84 28.57
C PHE A 822 3.35 -24.56 29.30
N ILE A 823 3.30 -23.42 29.98
CA ILE A 823 2.13 -22.97 30.74
C ILE A 823 1.14 -22.19 29.85
N GLU A 824 1.59 -21.64 28.73
CA GLU A 824 0.73 -20.99 27.74
C GLU A 824 -0.39 -21.95 27.27
N GLY A 825 -1.64 -21.46 27.27
CA GLY A 825 -2.80 -22.25 26.83
C GLY A 825 -3.08 -22.12 25.34
N ASN A 826 -2.48 -21.14 24.67
CA ASN A 826 -2.76 -20.78 23.28
C ASN A 826 -1.51 -20.83 22.41
N PRO A 827 -1.02 -22.02 22.02
CA PRO A 827 0.07 -22.12 21.08
C PRO A 827 -0.32 -21.62 19.69
N THR A 828 0.69 -21.23 18.92
CA THR A 828 0.56 -20.93 17.48
C THR A 828 1.69 -21.60 16.69
N LYS A 829 1.46 -21.84 15.39
CA LYS A 829 2.51 -22.19 14.43
C LYS A 829 3.70 -21.22 14.44
N GLY A 830 3.45 -19.94 14.77
CA GLY A 830 4.47 -18.90 14.82
C GLY A 830 5.47 -19.03 15.98
N MET A 831 5.18 -19.90 16.96
CA MET A 831 6.05 -20.09 18.13
C MET A 831 7.32 -20.87 17.83
N LEU A 832 7.33 -21.78 16.86
CA LEU A 832 8.53 -22.54 16.52
C LEU A 832 9.17 -21.96 15.26
N SER A 833 10.50 -21.79 15.29
CA SER A 833 11.27 -21.35 14.13
C SER A 833 10.99 -22.16 12.86
N THR A 834 10.84 -23.47 13.01
CA THR A 834 10.68 -24.42 11.90
C THR A 834 9.30 -24.39 11.26
N THR A 835 8.22 -24.31 12.07
CA THR A 835 6.85 -24.21 11.55
C THR A 835 6.49 -22.79 11.13
N ARG A 836 7.10 -21.76 11.72
CA ARG A 836 6.91 -20.37 11.29
C ARG A 836 7.51 -20.12 9.91
N PHE A 837 8.69 -20.69 9.66
CA PHE A 837 9.48 -20.39 8.47
C PHE A 837 9.53 -21.53 7.44
N ASP A 838 8.69 -22.56 7.58
CA ASP A 838 8.62 -23.73 6.69
C ASP A 838 10.01 -24.33 6.34
N LEU A 839 10.88 -24.44 7.35
CA LEU A 839 12.30 -24.79 7.15
C LEU A 839 12.49 -26.22 6.65
N ASP A 840 11.53 -27.10 6.88
CA ASP A 840 11.51 -28.48 6.39
C ASP A 840 11.67 -28.56 4.87
N ALA A 841 11.21 -27.54 4.13
CA ALA A 841 11.35 -27.46 2.68
C ALA A 841 12.74 -27.04 2.19
N THR A 842 13.68 -26.72 3.11
CA THR A 842 15.03 -26.24 2.74
C THR A 842 16.08 -27.36 2.70
N GLY A 843 15.80 -28.53 3.29
CA GLY A 843 16.76 -29.64 3.41
C GLY A 843 17.69 -29.57 4.64
N ASP A 844 17.86 -28.39 5.24
CA ASP A 844 18.72 -28.15 6.42
C ASP A 844 17.88 -28.02 7.71
N ASN A 845 17.04 -29.00 7.98
CA ASN A 845 16.04 -28.91 9.05
C ASN A 845 16.55 -29.39 10.43
N TYR A 846 15.86 -28.99 11.50
CA TYR A 846 16.17 -29.34 12.89
C TYR A 846 14.90 -29.37 13.76
N ASN A 847 15.05 -29.79 15.02
CA ASN A 847 14.04 -29.61 16.06
C ASN A 847 14.53 -28.64 17.12
N GLU A 848 13.59 -27.86 17.66
CA GLU A 848 13.81 -26.98 18.80
C GLU A 848 14.13 -27.77 20.09
N PHE A 849 13.80 -29.05 20.12
CA PHE A 849 13.94 -29.98 21.25
C PHE A 849 14.78 -31.21 20.86
N ALA A 850 15.47 -31.81 21.84
CA ALA A 850 16.18 -33.07 21.63
C ALA A 850 15.19 -34.25 21.52
N PRO A 851 15.56 -35.38 20.86
CA PRO A 851 14.64 -36.51 20.65
C PRO A 851 14.05 -37.13 21.92
N ASP A 852 14.78 -37.11 23.04
CA ASP A 852 14.40 -37.69 24.33
C ASP A 852 13.79 -36.69 25.32
N THR A 853 13.68 -35.41 24.95
CA THR A 853 13.02 -34.39 25.78
C THR A 853 11.49 -34.58 25.74
N LYS A 854 10.86 -34.63 26.92
CA LYS A 854 9.40 -34.62 27.06
C LYS A 854 8.87 -33.21 27.16
N ILE A 855 7.78 -32.95 26.44
CA ILE A 855 7.15 -31.63 26.39
C ILE A 855 5.79 -31.74 27.09
N TYR A 856 5.61 -31.00 28.18
CA TYR A 856 4.38 -31.00 28.94
C TYR A 856 3.60 -29.70 28.75
N VAL A 857 2.30 -29.84 28.51
CA VAL A 857 1.39 -28.72 28.26
C VAL A 857 0.14 -28.87 29.11
N LYS A 858 -0.64 -27.79 29.24
CA LYS A 858 -1.99 -27.86 29.82
C LYS A 858 -2.86 -28.86 29.07
N LYS A 859 -3.74 -29.57 29.79
CA LYS A 859 -4.62 -30.56 29.18
C LYS A 859 -5.55 -29.90 28.17
N SER A 860 -6.11 -28.74 28.53
CA SER A 860 -6.99 -27.95 27.66
C SER A 860 -6.31 -27.58 26.33
N ALA A 861 -4.99 -27.37 26.35
CA ALA A 861 -4.19 -26.96 25.20
C ALA A 861 -3.54 -28.13 24.44
N TYR A 862 -3.59 -29.35 24.96
CA TYR A 862 -2.86 -30.51 24.45
C TYR A 862 -3.04 -30.75 22.94
N ASN A 863 -4.29 -30.85 22.50
CA ASN A 863 -4.59 -31.08 21.08
C ASN A 863 -4.21 -29.87 20.22
N LYS A 864 -4.32 -28.65 20.76
CA LYS A 864 -3.96 -27.42 20.06
C LYS A 864 -2.44 -27.34 19.83
N TYR A 865 -1.64 -27.69 20.84
CA TYR A 865 -0.17 -27.80 20.69
C TYR A 865 0.18 -28.83 19.62
N LYS A 866 -0.41 -30.02 19.64
CA LYS A 866 -0.15 -31.03 18.60
C LYS A 866 -0.53 -30.52 17.22
N ALA A 867 -1.67 -29.86 17.05
CA ALA A 867 -2.10 -29.35 15.75
C ALA A 867 -1.19 -28.22 15.25
N GLU A 868 -0.93 -27.21 16.07
CA GLU A 868 -0.15 -26.02 15.70
C GLU A 868 1.35 -26.34 15.52
N TRP A 869 1.90 -27.31 16.24
CA TRP A 869 3.33 -27.67 16.17
C TRP A 869 3.61 -28.91 15.32
N THR A 870 2.59 -29.51 14.69
CA THR A 870 2.81 -30.58 13.72
C THR A 870 3.59 -30.03 12.55
N LYS A 871 4.76 -30.64 12.29
CA LYS A 871 5.61 -30.28 11.17
C LYS A 871 5.16 -31.01 9.91
N THR A 872 4.94 -30.25 8.85
CA THR A 872 4.68 -30.77 7.51
C THR A 872 5.74 -30.28 6.54
N ARG A 873 5.90 -31.02 5.45
CA ARG A 873 6.70 -30.60 4.30
C ARG A 873 5.87 -30.74 3.04
N TYR A 874 6.01 -29.79 2.14
CA TYR A 874 5.40 -29.89 0.83
C TYR A 874 6.17 -30.88 -0.05
N ASN A 875 5.50 -31.94 -0.49
CA ASN A 875 6.06 -32.86 -1.46
C ASN A 875 5.84 -32.32 -2.88
N SER A 876 6.92 -31.89 -3.53
CA SER A 876 6.87 -31.27 -4.85
C SER A 876 6.44 -32.22 -5.98
N VAL A 877 6.55 -33.54 -5.76
CA VAL A 877 6.13 -34.59 -6.70
C VAL A 877 4.64 -34.87 -6.56
N THR A 878 4.14 -35.08 -5.34
CA THR A 878 2.71 -35.40 -5.11
C THR A 878 1.81 -34.17 -5.00
N LYS A 879 2.39 -32.97 -4.87
CA LYS A 879 1.68 -31.68 -4.68
C LYS A 879 0.81 -31.61 -3.43
N HIS A 880 1.17 -32.37 -2.39
CA HIS A 880 0.48 -32.40 -1.10
C HIS A 880 1.43 -32.12 0.07
N GLU A 881 0.89 -31.62 1.17
CA GLU A 881 1.59 -31.58 2.46
C GLU A 881 1.66 -33.00 3.03
N GLU A 882 2.84 -33.43 3.43
CA GLU A 882 3.05 -34.69 4.14
C GLU A 882 3.70 -34.44 5.50
N GLN A 883 3.54 -35.39 6.41
CA GLN A 883 4.14 -35.29 7.73
C GLN A 883 5.67 -35.30 7.62
N SER A 884 6.32 -34.38 8.32
CA SER A 884 7.78 -34.30 8.35
C SER A 884 8.39 -35.47 9.13
N PRO A 885 9.54 -36.03 8.70
CA PRO A 885 10.29 -37.02 9.47
C PRO A 885 10.87 -36.41 10.76
N TYR A 886 10.94 -35.09 10.87
CA TYR A 886 11.37 -34.38 12.07
C TYR A 886 10.20 -34.03 13.00
N ASN A 887 8.96 -34.44 12.68
CA ASN A 887 7.80 -34.14 13.51
C ASN A 887 7.95 -34.74 14.92
N PHE A 888 8.08 -33.88 15.92
CA PHE A 888 8.33 -34.27 17.30
C PHE A 888 7.08 -34.31 18.18
N THR A 889 5.87 -34.06 17.64
CA THR A 889 4.64 -33.89 18.44
C THR A 889 4.23 -35.13 19.27
N ASN A 890 4.87 -36.28 19.07
CA ASN A 890 4.78 -37.46 19.94
C ASN A 890 5.52 -37.29 21.29
N GLN A 891 6.40 -36.30 21.41
CA GLN A 891 7.05 -35.91 22.67
C GLN A 891 6.12 -35.11 23.59
N ILE A 892 5.01 -34.58 23.05
CA ILE A 892 4.03 -33.77 23.79
C ILE A 892 3.09 -34.68 24.57
N ASP A 893 2.95 -34.45 25.88
CA ASP A 893 1.95 -35.06 26.77
C ASP A 893 1.40 -33.97 27.72
N TYR A 894 0.30 -34.25 28.41
CA TYR A 894 -0.22 -33.41 29.50
C TYR A 894 -0.15 -34.11 30.86
N ARG A 895 0.20 -35.40 30.87
CA ARG A 895 0.25 -36.26 32.07
C ARG A 895 1.67 -36.38 32.59
N ILE A 896 1.96 -35.73 33.71
CA ILE A 896 3.29 -35.67 34.32
C ILE A 896 3.40 -36.77 35.39
N LYS A 897 4.35 -37.70 35.26
CA LYS A 897 4.40 -38.98 36.02
C LYS A 897 5.56 -39.08 37.01
N ASP A 898 6.07 -37.96 37.51
CA ASP A 898 7.22 -37.95 38.43
C ASP A 898 6.86 -37.94 39.92
N VAL A 899 5.57 -38.05 40.25
CA VAL A 899 5.07 -38.18 41.62
C VAL A 899 4.86 -39.66 41.99
N LYS A 900 5.37 -40.07 43.16
CA LYS A 900 5.21 -41.43 43.71
C LYS A 900 4.71 -41.38 45.16
N ILE A 901 3.66 -42.14 45.47
CA ILE A 901 3.00 -42.13 46.79
C ILE A 901 3.05 -43.53 47.43
N ASN A 902 4.10 -43.84 48.18
CA ASN A 902 4.38 -45.21 48.62
C ASN A 902 3.64 -45.65 49.90
N THR A 903 3.12 -44.72 50.71
CA THR A 903 2.60 -45.01 52.08
C THR A 903 1.28 -44.29 52.38
N LYS A 904 0.35 -44.23 51.41
CA LYS A 904 -0.91 -43.44 51.43
C LYS A 904 -0.73 -41.91 51.39
N TYR A 905 0.41 -41.42 51.87
CA TYR A 905 0.77 -40.00 51.91
C TYR A 905 2.09 -39.70 51.19
N ALA A 906 2.17 -38.55 50.54
CA ALA A 906 3.40 -37.99 49.99
C ALA A 906 3.41 -36.47 50.17
N THR A 907 4.57 -35.83 50.11
CA THR A 907 4.64 -34.37 50.04
C THR A 907 4.99 -33.94 48.63
N PHE A 908 4.46 -32.78 48.22
CA PHE A 908 4.54 -32.31 46.85
C PHE A 908 4.62 -30.78 46.81
N ALA A 909 5.30 -30.26 45.79
CA ALA A 909 5.30 -28.84 45.43
C ALA A 909 5.75 -28.70 43.98
N ARG A 910 5.24 -27.69 43.26
CA ARG A 910 5.70 -27.28 41.92
C ARG A 910 5.72 -25.77 41.79
N GLU A 911 6.54 -25.26 40.90
CA GLU A 911 6.75 -23.85 40.56
C GLU A 911 5.66 -23.26 39.63
N PHE A 912 4.73 -24.11 39.20
CA PHE A 912 3.51 -23.80 38.46
C PHE A 912 2.32 -24.50 39.13
N ASP A 913 1.12 -24.04 38.82
CA ASP A 913 -0.12 -24.65 39.32
C ASP A 913 -0.28 -26.08 38.83
N VAL A 914 -0.77 -26.97 39.70
CA VAL A 914 -0.94 -28.39 39.40
C VAL A 914 -2.36 -28.83 39.72
N ASP A 915 -2.90 -29.76 38.92
CA ASP A 915 -4.18 -30.39 39.20
C ASP A 915 -4.08 -31.92 39.26
N PHE A 916 -4.53 -32.49 40.38
CA PHE A 916 -4.67 -33.92 40.61
C PHE A 916 -6.11 -34.43 40.39
N LYS A 917 -7.06 -33.59 39.97
CA LYS A 917 -8.47 -33.98 39.78
C LYS A 917 -8.65 -35.22 38.89
N GLU A 918 -7.82 -35.33 37.86
CA GLU A 918 -7.84 -36.44 36.91
C GLU A 918 -6.86 -37.56 37.26
N CYS A 919 -6.06 -37.37 38.31
CA CYS A 919 -5.15 -38.35 38.83
C CYS A 919 -5.96 -39.50 39.46
N VAL A 920 -6.18 -40.55 38.68
CA VAL A 920 -6.83 -41.78 39.12
C VAL A 920 -5.90 -42.94 38.78
N THR A 921 -5.58 -43.78 39.77
CA THR A 921 -4.81 -45.01 39.52
C THR A 921 -5.67 -46.04 38.76
N GLU A 922 -5.05 -47.07 38.19
CA GLU A 922 -5.78 -48.19 37.56
C GLU A 922 -6.84 -48.83 38.48
N ASN A 923 -6.66 -48.71 39.80
CA ASN A 923 -7.58 -49.21 40.83
C ASN A 923 -8.60 -48.16 41.32
N GLY A 924 -8.75 -47.04 40.63
CA GLY A 924 -9.75 -46.01 40.95
C GLY A 924 -9.37 -45.04 42.08
N SER A 925 -8.14 -45.09 42.60
CA SER A 925 -7.74 -44.28 43.76
C SER A 925 -7.49 -42.82 43.39
N ARG A 926 -8.03 -41.88 44.17
CA ARG A 926 -7.88 -40.42 43.96
C ARG A 926 -6.92 -39.77 44.97
N VAL A 927 -6.39 -38.60 44.61
CA VAL A 927 -5.47 -37.81 45.45
C VAL A 927 -6.11 -36.47 45.83
N ALA A 928 -6.01 -36.09 47.10
CA ALA A 928 -6.30 -34.75 47.61
C ALA A 928 -5.06 -34.10 48.22
N ALA A 929 -5.00 -32.77 48.16
CA ALA A 929 -3.93 -31.94 48.66
C ALA A 929 -4.36 -31.22 49.94
N PHE A 930 -3.51 -31.31 50.96
CA PHE A 930 -3.73 -30.74 52.28
C PHE A 930 -2.59 -29.81 52.67
N VAL A 931 -2.93 -28.78 53.44
CA VAL A 931 -2.01 -27.80 54.03
C VAL A 931 -2.19 -27.80 55.54
N SER A 932 -1.24 -27.21 56.26
CA SER A 932 -1.24 -27.27 57.73
C SER A 932 -1.01 -25.90 58.35
N GLY A 933 -1.70 -25.64 59.46
CA GLY A 933 -1.36 -24.56 60.39
C GLY A 933 -0.15 -24.90 61.27
N SER A 934 0.28 -23.96 62.11
CA SER A 934 1.39 -24.17 63.07
C SER A 934 0.99 -24.90 64.35
N LYS A 935 -0.31 -25.13 64.58
CA LYS A 935 -0.86 -25.75 65.79
C LYS A 935 -0.61 -27.25 65.81
N VAL A 936 0.07 -27.72 66.85
CA VAL A 936 0.29 -29.15 67.16
C VAL A 936 -0.52 -29.48 68.40
N VAL A 937 -1.28 -30.58 68.35
CA VAL A 937 -2.17 -31.03 69.43
C VAL A 937 -1.58 -32.26 70.11
N PHE A 938 -1.79 -32.41 71.43
CA PHE A 938 -1.31 -33.53 72.24
C PHE A 938 -2.46 -34.52 72.50
N GLY A 939 -2.23 -35.83 72.34
CA GLY A 939 -3.25 -36.87 72.60
C GLY A 939 -2.80 -38.30 72.23
N LYS A 940 -3.48 -39.33 72.76
CA LYS A 940 -3.26 -40.76 72.40
C LYS A 940 -3.62 -40.99 70.93
N PRO A 941 -2.84 -41.73 70.12
CA PRO A 941 -3.10 -41.94 68.68
C PRO A 941 -4.13 -43.05 68.40
N ASP A 942 -4.82 -42.99 67.26
CA ASP A 942 -5.69 -44.08 66.75
C ASP A 942 -4.87 -45.30 66.26
N TYR A 943 -3.58 -45.11 65.97
CA TYR A 943 -2.62 -46.18 65.68
C TYR A 943 -1.17 -45.74 66.00
N GLY A 944 -0.44 -46.54 66.80
CA GLY A 944 0.96 -46.31 67.16
C GLY A 944 1.20 -45.77 68.59
N THR A 945 2.43 -45.35 68.91
CA THR A 945 2.86 -44.98 70.28
C THR A 945 3.22 -43.50 70.47
N ALA A 946 2.91 -42.62 69.51
CA ALA A 946 3.33 -41.20 69.55
C ALA A 946 2.20 -40.25 70.00
N THR A 947 2.53 -39.23 70.80
CA THR A 947 1.59 -38.35 71.51
C THR A 947 1.29 -37.00 70.84
N TYR A 948 1.82 -36.72 69.65
CA TYR A 948 1.69 -35.40 68.99
C TYR A 948 1.07 -35.52 67.58
N ARG A 949 0.02 -34.72 67.34
CA ARG A 949 -0.74 -34.68 66.08
C ARG A 949 -0.60 -33.31 65.40
N ILE A 950 -0.48 -33.28 64.07
CA ILE A 950 -0.49 -32.06 63.24
C ILE A 950 -1.77 -32.03 62.40
N ARG A 951 -2.53 -30.94 62.51
CA ARG A 951 -3.81 -30.78 61.79
C ARG A 951 -3.57 -30.42 60.32
N MET A 952 -4.17 -31.22 59.45
CA MET A 952 -4.14 -31.09 58.00
C MET A 952 -5.53 -30.70 57.51
N THR A 953 -5.61 -29.56 56.83
CA THR A 953 -6.85 -29.02 56.26
C THR A 953 -6.77 -29.05 54.74
N SER A 954 -7.88 -29.41 54.09
CA SER A 954 -7.95 -29.47 52.63
C SER A 954 -7.66 -28.11 52.02
N ILE A 955 -6.94 -28.07 50.90
CA ILE A 955 -6.44 -26.82 50.32
C ILE A 955 -7.56 -25.90 49.80
N ASP A 956 -8.65 -26.48 49.31
CA ASP A 956 -9.85 -25.78 48.85
C ASP A 956 -10.63 -25.08 49.97
N CYS A 957 -10.49 -25.55 51.22
CA CYS A 957 -11.04 -24.89 52.40
C CYS A 957 -10.11 -23.82 52.99
N ASN A 958 -8.88 -23.67 52.48
CA ASN A 958 -7.85 -22.83 53.09
C ASN A 958 -7.15 -21.89 52.09
N GLY A 959 -7.95 -21.27 51.21
CA GLY A 959 -7.52 -20.23 50.26
C GLY A 959 -7.06 -20.74 48.89
N GLY A 960 -7.17 -22.04 48.63
CA GLY A 960 -7.02 -22.65 47.31
C GLY A 960 -8.26 -22.50 46.44
N VAL A 961 -8.36 -23.30 45.37
CA VAL A 961 -9.52 -23.30 44.48
C VAL A 961 -10.71 -23.97 45.18
N SER A 962 -11.82 -23.25 45.36
CA SER A 962 -13.06 -23.78 45.95
C SER A 962 -13.54 -25.06 45.25
N ASP A 963 -14.01 -26.03 46.05
CA ASP A 963 -14.50 -27.36 45.62
C ASP A 963 -13.51 -28.19 44.80
N SER A 964 -12.20 -27.93 44.95
CA SER A 964 -11.15 -28.56 44.16
C SER A 964 -9.98 -29.02 45.03
N TYR A 965 -10.25 -30.03 45.86
CA TYR A 965 -9.29 -30.65 46.78
C TYR A 965 -7.98 -31.16 46.15
N GLY A 966 -7.91 -31.36 44.83
CA GLY A 966 -6.70 -31.83 44.12
C GLY A 966 -5.86 -30.71 43.49
N TYR A 967 -6.28 -29.45 43.56
CA TYR A 967 -5.60 -28.34 42.88
C TYR A 967 -4.57 -27.69 43.80
N VAL A 968 -3.32 -27.65 43.35
CA VAL A 968 -2.18 -27.14 44.11
C VAL A 968 -1.64 -25.89 43.42
N PRO A 969 -1.84 -24.69 44.00
CA PRO A 969 -1.25 -23.47 43.48
C PRO A 969 0.28 -23.49 43.45
N ALA A 970 0.87 -22.79 42.49
CA ALA A 970 2.30 -22.66 42.32
C ALA A 970 3.02 -22.30 43.64
N ASN A 971 4.18 -22.91 43.85
CA ASN A 971 5.05 -22.77 45.01
C ASN A 971 4.43 -23.19 46.36
N THR A 972 3.26 -23.82 46.35
CA THR A 972 2.61 -24.30 47.58
C THR A 972 3.11 -25.69 47.95
N GLY A 973 3.67 -25.82 49.15
CA GLY A 973 3.96 -27.13 49.74
C GLY A 973 2.68 -27.78 50.25
N VAL A 974 2.40 -29.00 49.79
CA VAL A 974 1.19 -29.75 50.17
C VAL A 974 1.51 -31.19 50.56
N LEU A 975 0.60 -31.75 51.36
CA LEU A 975 0.55 -33.16 51.69
C LEU A 975 -0.49 -33.77 50.78
N LEU A 976 -0.07 -34.68 49.92
CA LEU A 976 -0.95 -35.50 49.11
C LEU A 976 -1.44 -36.69 49.95
N LYS A 977 -2.76 -36.89 50.01
CA LYS A 977 -3.44 -38.05 50.63
C LYS A 977 -4.21 -38.80 49.55
N VAL A 978 -4.02 -40.12 49.49
CA VAL A 978 -4.87 -41.01 48.70
C VAL A 978 -6.18 -41.26 49.47
N ILE A 979 -7.32 -40.95 48.85
CA ILE A 979 -8.63 -40.89 49.53
C ILE A 979 -9.33 -42.25 49.63
N ASP A 980 -9.04 -43.19 48.73
CA ASP A 980 -9.80 -44.46 48.64
C ASP A 980 -9.22 -45.61 49.50
N ASN A 981 -10.12 -46.40 50.08
CA ASN A 981 -9.91 -47.34 51.19
C ASN A 981 -9.34 -48.71 50.74
N LYS A 982 -8.04 -48.79 50.44
CA LYS A 982 -7.23 -50.03 50.57
C LYS A 982 -5.74 -49.70 50.55
N SER A 983 -5.01 -50.19 51.55
CA SER A 983 -3.59 -49.93 51.80
C SER A 983 -2.67 -50.37 50.66
N THR A 984 -1.51 -49.70 50.60
CA THR A 984 -0.30 -49.93 49.79
C THR A 984 -0.47 -49.86 48.28
N THR A 985 -0.09 -48.73 47.67
CA THR A 985 0.08 -48.64 46.23
C THR A 985 1.39 -47.95 45.87
N ASN A 986 2.38 -48.74 45.43
CA ASN A 986 3.47 -48.24 44.58
C ASN A 986 2.91 -47.99 43.17
N ALA A 987 1.89 -47.12 43.08
CA ALA A 987 1.22 -46.80 41.83
C ALA A 987 1.85 -45.54 41.21
N ASP A 988 2.01 -45.56 39.89
CA ASP A 988 2.46 -44.40 39.13
C ASP A 988 1.28 -43.43 38.99
N PHE A 989 1.24 -42.43 39.87
CA PHE A 989 0.29 -41.33 39.79
C PHE A 989 0.78 -40.31 38.74
N TYR A 990 -0.15 -39.60 38.12
CA TYR A 990 0.18 -38.46 37.26
C TYR A 990 -0.58 -37.22 37.69
N TYR A 991 -0.07 -36.04 37.37
CA TYR A 991 -0.82 -34.81 37.51
C TYR A 991 -0.73 -34.00 36.23
N THR A 992 -1.56 -32.96 36.13
CA THR A 992 -1.57 -32.05 34.98
C THR A 992 -1.13 -30.65 35.42
N ILE A 993 -0.69 -29.85 34.45
CA ILE A 993 -0.53 -28.40 34.66
C ILE A 993 -1.92 -27.82 34.93
N GLY A 994 -2.04 -27.01 35.98
CA GLY A 994 -3.29 -26.40 36.41
C GLY A 994 -3.82 -25.36 35.42
N GLU A 995 -5.14 -25.31 35.29
CA GLU A 995 -5.83 -24.47 34.29
C GLU A 995 -6.24 -23.10 34.85
N LYS A 996 -6.00 -22.81 36.14
CA LYS A 996 -6.40 -21.57 36.84
C LYS A 996 -5.20 -20.72 37.27
N ASP A 997 -4.13 -20.76 36.49
CA ASP A 997 -2.84 -20.09 36.73
C ASP A 997 -2.85 -18.55 36.59
N ASP A 998 -3.99 -17.94 36.27
CA ASP A 998 -4.23 -16.49 36.33
C ASP A 998 -4.85 -16.03 37.67
N VAL A 999 -5.13 -16.97 38.57
CA VAL A 999 -5.72 -16.68 39.89
C VAL A 999 -4.61 -16.42 40.90
N GLN A 1000 -4.75 -15.37 41.72
CA GLN A 1000 -3.90 -15.15 42.87
C GLN A 1000 -4.45 -15.94 44.06
N TYR A 1001 -3.61 -16.81 44.62
CA TYR A 1001 -3.97 -17.66 45.76
C TYR A 1001 -3.33 -17.14 47.04
N SER A 1002 -4.11 -17.11 48.12
CA SER A 1002 -3.61 -16.81 49.47
C SER A 1002 -3.88 -18.00 50.38
N ILE A 1003 -2.94 -18.94 50.42
CA ILE A 1003 -3.07 -20.12 51.28
C ILE A 1003 -2.78 -19.72 52.72
N ALA A 1004 -3.84 -19.55 53.51
CA ALA A 1004 -3.72 -19.02 54.86
C ALA A 1004 -2.95 -19.98 55.78
N ASN A 1005 -2.08 -19.42 56.63
CA ASN A 1005 -1.39 -20.11 57.73
C ASN A 1005 -0.60 -21.39 57.35
N ASN A 1006 -0.23 -21.60 56.08
CA ASN A 1006 0.48 -22.83 55.66
C ASN A 1006 1.95 -22.88 56.12
N VAL A 1007 2.26 -23.82 57.00
CA VAL A 1007 3.63 -24.07 57.50
C VAL A 1007 4.43 -25.06 56.66
N MET A 1008 3.81 -25.67 55.65
CA MET A 1008 4.50 -26.51 54.69
C MET A 1008 5.35 -25.67 53.74
N LYS A 1009 6.58 -26.09 53.50
CA LYS A 1009 7.55 -25.43 52.63
C LYS A 1009 7.88 -26.35 51.46
N GLY A 1010 7.48 -25.92 50.27
CA GLY A 1010 7.78 -26.59 49.02
C GLY A 1010 9.24 -26.38 48.59
N VAL A 1011 9.80 -27.38 47.94
CA VAL A 1011 11.12 -27.35 47.31
C VAL A 1011 10.90 -27.60 45.82
N THR A 1012 10.91 -26.55 45.00
CA THR A 1012 10.42 -26.58 43.61
C THR A 1012 11.52 -26.44 42.56
N VAL A 1013 12.55 -25.64 42.83
CA VAL A 1013 13.60 -25.31 41.84
C VAL A 1013 14.88 -26.13 42.01
N ASN A 1014 15.32 -26.35 43.25
CA ASN A 1014 16.56 -27.02 43.57
C ASN A 1014 16.43 -27.92 44.79
N ALA A 1015 17.18 -29.02 44.81
CA ALA A 1015 17.36 -29.79 46.03
C ALA A 1015 17.90 -28.87 47.14
N THR A 1016 17.27 -28.92 48.32
CA THR A 1016 17.54 -27.96 49.39
C THR A 1016 18.12 -28.65 50.61
N LYS A 1017 19.10 -28.02 51.25
CA LYS A 1017 19.63 -28.49 52.53
C LYS A 1017 18.64 -28.17 53.66
N VAL A 1018 18.12 -29.19 54.32
CA VAL A 1018 17.24 -29.03 55.50
C VAL A 1018 18.06 -29.33 56.75
N VAL A 1019 18.35 -28.30 57.56
CA VAL A 1019 19.23 -28.40 58.75
C VAL A 1019 18.44 -28.40 60.07
N PRO A 1020 18.96 -29.02 61.14
CA PRO A 1020 18.26 -29.08 62.43
C PRO A 1020 18.38 -27.83 63.33
N PHE A 1021 19.13 -26.79 62.96
CA PHE A 1021 19.51 -25.68 63.88
C PHE A 1021 18.67 -24.39 63.73
N GLY A 1022 18.36 -23.74 64.86
CA GLY A 1022 17.62 -22.47 64.98
C GLY A 1022 16.41 -22.54 65.94
N SER A 1023 15.64 -21.44 66.06
CA SER A 1023 14.38 -21.41 66.84
C SER A 1023 13.22 -22.13 66.15
N ALA A 1024 13.36 -22.45 64.85
CA ALA A 1024 12.41 -23.22 64.06
C ALA A 1024 12.84 -24.67 63.90
N ARG A 1025 11.91 -25.62 64.03
CA ARG A 1025 12.18 -27.06 63.88
C ARG A 1025 11.55 -27.58 62.59
N TYR A 1026 12.33 -28.30 61.80
CA TYR A 1026 11.90 -28.85 60.51
C TYR A 1026 11.53 -30.33 60.62
N TYR A 1027 10.49 -30.74 59.90
CA TYR A 1027 10.02 -32.12 59.86
C TYR A 1027 9.84 -32.59 58.43
N VAL A 1028 10.28 -33.82 58.15
CA VAL A 1028 10.17 -34.46 56.83
C VAL A 1028 9.30 -35.70 56.92
N MET A 1029 8.56 -36.01 55.85
CA MET A 1029 7.68 -37.17 55.80
C MET A 1029 8.51 -38.47 55.74
N GLN A 1030 8.30 -39.37 56.71
CA GLN A 1030 8.95 -40.69 56.77
C GLN A 1030 7.96 -41.75 57.28
N GLY A 1031 7.62 -42.69 56.40
CA GLY A 1031 6.72 -43.82 56.72
C GLY A 1031 5.32 -43.37 57.18
N GLY A 1032 4.70 -42.44 56.45
CA GLY A 1032 3.35 -41.93 56.73
C GLY A 1032 3.22 -40.95 57.92
N SER A 1033 4.34 -40.48 58.47
CA SER A 1033 4.36 -39.50 59.57
C SER A 1033 5.47 -38.47 59.37
N PHE A 1034 5.31 -37.26 59.93
CA PHE A 1034 6.34 -36.24 59.89
C PHE A 1034 7.32 -36.45 61.05
N ARG A 1035 8.60 -36.66 60.72
CA ARG A 1035 9.67 -36.86 61.71
C ARG A 1035 10.60 -35.67 61.71
N ARG A 1036 11.03 -35.28 62.92
CA ARG A 1036 11.96 -34.18 63.11
C ARG A 1036 13.27 -34.48 62.40
N VAL A 1037 13.80 -33.49 61.69
CA VAL A 1037 15.16 -33.53 61.16
C VAL A 1037 16.13 -33.40 62.34
N THR A 1038 16.88 -34.46 62.63
CA THR A 1038 17.90 -34.51 63.69
C THR A 1038 19.32 -34.42 63.16
N VAL A 1039 19.52 -34.78 61.88
CA VAL A 1039 20.77 -34.69 61.12
C VAL A 1039 20.48 -33.90 59.85
N PRO A 1040 21.38 -33.01 59.38
CA PRO A 1040 21.18 -32.29 58.12
C PRO A 1040 20.82 -33.22 56.96
N VAL A 1041 19.69 -32.96 56.31
CA VAL A 1041 19.35 -33.57 55.03
C VAL A 1041 19.96 -32.71 53.95
N ASN A 1042 21.16 -33.08 53.48
CA ASN A 1042 21.94 -32.23 52.58
C ASN A 1042 21.28 -32.01 51.21
N ASN A 1043 20.57 -33.03 50.70
CA ASN A 1043 19.90 -32.99 49.40
C ASN A 1043 18.43 -33.40 49.57
N PHE A 1044 17.61 -32.56 50.19
CA PHE A 1044 16.17 -32.81 50.20
C PHE A 1044 15.64 -32.67 48.77
N PRO A 1045 14.93 -33.69 48.24
CA PRO A 1045 14.61 -33.76 46.82
C PRO A 1045 13.72 -32.61 46.38
N VAL A 1046 13.92 -32.19 45.13
CA VAL A 1046 13.04 -31.27 44.41
C VAL A 1046 11.67 -31.92 44.20
N HIS A 1047 10.64 -31.07 44.04
CA HIS A 1047 9.22 -31.41 43.89
C HIS A 1047 8.56 -32.04 45.11
N LYS A 1048 9.15 -31.82 46.30
CA LYS A 1048 8.62 -32.27 47.60
C LYS A 1048 8.46 -31.10 48.57
N ALA A 1049 7.78 -31.34 49.69
CA ALA A 1049 7.63 -30.36 50.76
C ALA A 1049 8.01 -30.92 52.15
N TYR A 1050 8.40 -30.01 53.06
CA TYR A 1050 8.67 -30.30 54.47
C TYR A 1050 7.93 -29.31 55.38
N LEU A 1051 7.77 -29.63 56.67
CA LEU A 1051 7.09 -28.77 57.64
C LEU A 1051 8.07 -27.89 58.43
N LYS A 1052 7.69 -26.64 58.72
CA LYS A 1052 8.41 -25.72 59.62
C LYS A 1052 7.53 -25.31 60.82
N VAL A 1053 7.75 -25.91 61.99
CA VAL A 1053 6.93 -25.67 63.21
C VAL A 1053 7.77 -25.53 64.49
N ASN A 1054 7.31 -24.76 65.49
CA ASN A 1054 8.09 -24.41 66.69
C ASN A 1054 7.71 -25.22 67.96
N LYS A 1055 7.91 -26.56 68.04
CA LYS A 1055 7.55 -27.42 69.23
C LYS A 1055 8.41 -28.71 69.41
N PRO A 1056 8.48 -29.37 70.60
CA PRO A 1056 9.70 -29.89 71.27
C PRO A 1056 10.41 -31.09 70.62
N ALA A 1057 11.65 -31.32 71.09
CA ALA A 1057 12.61 -32.26 70.56
C ALA A 1057 12.16 -33.72 70.61
N GLY A 1058 12.23 -34.44 69.46
CA GLY A 1058 12.09 -35.90 69.38
C GLY A 1058 10.71 -36.42 68.99
N ALA A 1059 9.69 -35.55 68.88
CA ALA A 1059 8.33 -35.95 68.56
C ALA A 1059 8.17 -36.46 67.12
N LYS A 1060 7.51 -37.62 66.97
CA LYS A 1060 6.88 -38.07 65.72
C LYS A 1060 5.52 -37.38 65.61
N LEU A 1061 5.32 -36.57 64.57
CA LEU A 1061 4.04 -35.91 64.31
C LEU A 1061 3.18 -36.81 63.42
N ILE A 1062 2.06 -37.29 63.95
CA ILE A 1062 1.06 -38.04 63.19
C ILE A 1062 0.06 -37.06 62.57
N LEU A 1063 -0.46 -37.40 61.39
CA LEU A 1063 -1.42 -36.58 60.64
C LEU A 1063 -2.81 -36.67 61.30
N GLN A 1064 -3.49 -35.54 61.44
CA GLN A 1064 -4.91 -35.45 61.85
C GLN A 1064 -5.67 -34.68 60.77
N PHE A 1065 -6.79 -35.22 60.30
CA PHE A 1065 -7.62 -34.59 59.27
C PHE A 1065 -8.96 -34.10 59.84
N ASP A 1066 -9.60 -33.14 59.17
CA ASP A 1066 -10.83 -32.49 59.64
C ASP A 1066 -12.06 -33.42 59.67
N ASP A 1067 -11.99 -34.59 59.02
CA ASP A 1067 -13.02 -35.64 58.97
C ASP A 1067 -12.95 -36.66 60.12
N GLU A 1068 -11.95 -36.56 61.01
CA GLU A 1068 -11.79 -37.46 62.16
C GLU A 1068 -12.52 -36.89 63.40
N GLU A 1069 -13.64 -37.52 63.78
CA GLU A 1069 -14.41 -37.21 64.99
C GLU A 1069 -13.51 -37.32 66.23
N ILE A 1070 -13.37 -36.24 67.00
CA ILE A 1070 -12.70 -36.27 68.29
C ILE A 1070 -13.66 -36.95 69.26
N ALA A 1071 -13.42 -38.22 69.61
CA ALA A 1071 -13.94 -38.75 70.85
C ALA A 1071 -13.40 -37.88 71.98
N ALA A 1072 -14.31 -37.11 72.60
CA ALA A 1072 -13.99 -36.33 73.78
C ALA A 1072 -13.50 -37.27 74.88
N ASP A 1073 -12.27 -37.08 75.34
CA ASP A 1073 -11.82 -37.66 76.60
C ASP A 1073 -11.34 -36.52 77.50
N GLU A 1074 -12.20 -36.27 78.50
CA GLU A 1074 -12.07 -35.56 79.76
C GLU A 1074 -10.93 -34.53 79.89
N GLY A 1075 -11.25 -33.24 79.71
CA GLY A 1075 -10.42 -32.18 80.28
C GLY A 1075 -10.50 -30.76 79.71
N GLU A 1076 -11.13 -30.52 78.56
CA GLU A 1076 -11.30 -29.15 78.04
C GLU A 1076 -12.73 -28.89 77.55
N THR A 1077 -13.41 -27.99 78.25
CA THR A 1077 -14.72 -27.45 77.90
C THR A 1077 -14.66 -26.73 76.56
N VAL A 1078 -15.41 -27.23 75.57
CA VAL A 1078 -15.71 -26.50 74.33
C VAL A 1078 -16.80 -25.46 74.65
N THR A 1079 -16.39 -24.27 75.08
CA THR A 1079 -17.26 -23.09 75.09
C THR A 1079 -16.70 -22.08 74.09
N GLY A 1080 -17.36 -21.93 72.94
CA GLY A 1080 -16.98 -20.94 71.95
C GLY A 1080 -17.73 -21.04 70.63
N ILE A 1081 -19.06 -20.90 70.67
CA ILE A 1081 -19.80 -20.31 69.54
C ILE A 1081 -19.24 -18.90 69.37
N GLY A 1082 -18.49 -18.66 68.30
CA GLY A 1082 -18.08 -17.33 67.90
C GLY A 1082 -19.30 -16.54 67.44
N GLY A 1083 -19.76 -15.62 68.29
CA GLY A 1083 -20.57 -14.43 67.98
C GLY A 1083 -21.66 -14.54 66.91
N VAL A 1084 -22.92 -14.56 67.36
CA VAL A 1084 -24.05 -14.05 66.58
C VAL A 1084 -23.86 -12.55 66.42
N THR A 1085 -23.65 -12.07 65.19
CA THR A 1085 -23.75 -10.65 64.85
C THR A 1085 -25.21 -10.31 64.55
N ASN A 1086 -25.75 -9.29 65.22
CA ASN A 1086 -27.07 -8.72 64.96
C ASN A 1086 -27.06 -7.81 63.71
N ASP A 1087 -26.76 -8.35 62.54
CA ASP A 1087 -26.94 -7.62 61.27
C ASP A 1087 -28.24 -8.09 60.59
N GLU A 1088 -29.31 -7.33 60.81
CA GLU A 1088 -30.64 -7.54 60.22
C GLU A 1088 -30.73 -7.22 58.71
N ASN A 1089 -29.64 -7.17 57.94
CA ASN A 1089 -29.68 -6.70 56.54
C ASN A 1089 -28.81 -7.48 55.53
N GLY A 1090 -28.70 -8.80 55.66
CA GLY A 1090 -28.09 -9.68 54.64
C GLY A 1090 -29.07 -10.69 54.06
N LYS A 1091 -29.44 -10.56 52.78
CA LYS A 1091 -30.34 -11.50 52.05
C LYS A 1091 -29.74 -12.90 51.79
N GLU A 1092 -28.72 -13.34 52.54
CA GLU A 1092 -28.10 -14.68 52.38
C GLU A 1092 -28.58 -15.73 53.40
N ASP A 1093 -29.27 -15.32 54.47
CA ASP A 1093 -29.70 -16.21 55.57
C ASP A 1093 -31.15 -16.73 55.46
N ASP A 1094 -31.83 -16.52 54.33
CA ASP A 1094 -33.20 -16.99 54.11
C ASP A 1094 -33.26 -18.39 53.44
N ALA A 1095 -32.36 -19.29 53.84
CA ALA A 1095 -32.24 -20.63 53.26
C ALA A 1095 -33.15 -21.66 53.97
N TYR A 1096 -33.80 -22.54 53.18
CA TYR A 1096 -34.49 -23.72 53.71
C TYR A 1096 -33.54 -24.91 53.71
N TYR A 1097 -33.65 -25.79 54.70
CA TYR A 1097 -32.87 -27.02 54.77
C TYR A 1097 -33.82 -28.21 54.85
N ASN A 1098 -33.58 -29.26 54.06
CA ASN A 1098 -34.33 -30.50 54.24
C ASN A 1098 -33.89 -31.20 55.54
N LEU A 1099 -34.59 -32.27 55.93
CA LEU A 1099 -34.31 -32.98 57.20
C LEU A 1099 -32.95 -33.71 57.22
N ASN A 1100 -32.24 -33.75 56.09
CA ASN A 1100 -30.87 -34.25 55.98
C ASN A 1100 -29.82 -33.11 56.05
N GLY A 1101 -30.25 -31.88 56.37
CA GLY A 1101 -29.36 -30.73 56.54
C GLY A 1101 -28.86 -30.10 55.24
N GLN A 1102 -29.46 -30.44 54.09
CA GLN A 1102 -29.06 -29.89 52.80
C GLN A 1102 -29.83 -28.60 52.51
N ARG A 1103 -29.14 -27.56 52.04
CA ARG A 1103 -29.75 -26.29 51.61
C ARG A 1103 -30.64 -26.52 50.38
N VAL A 1104 -31.82 -25.91 50.38
CA VAL A 1104 -32.86 -25.99 49.36
C VAL A 1104 -33.33 -24.58 49.03
N ASP A 1105 -33.03 -24.12 47.82
CA ASP A 1105 -33.30 -22.73 47.43
C ASP A 1105 -34.75 -22.48 46.92
N ASN A 1106 -35.51 -23.54 46.62
CA ASN A 1106 -36.91 -23.47 46.18
C ASN A 1106 -37.75 -24.63 46.80
N PRO A 1107 -38.12 -24.53 48.08
CA PRO A 1107 -38.77 -25.62 48.80
C PRO A 1107 -40.19 -25.89 48.25
N GLN A 1108 -40.49 -27.16 47.97
CA GLN A 1108 -41.80 -27.63 47.48
C GLN A 1108 -42.63 -28.14 48.67
N LYS A 1109 -43.82 -28.73 48.45
CA LYS A 1109 -44.65 -29.29 49.52
C LYS A 1109 -43.86 -30.32 50.34
N GLY A 1110 -43.61 -30.03 51.63
CA GLY A 1110 -42.70 -30.83 52.46
C GLY A 1110 -42.34 -30.17 53.79
N ILE A 1111 -41.47 -30.83 54.55
CA ILE A 1111 -41.01 -30.38 55.88
C ILE A 1111 -39.55 -29.94 55.78
N TYR A 1112 -39.26 -28.75 56.26
CA TYR A 1112 -37.94 -28.12 56.19
C TYR A 1112 -37.56 -27.46 57.52
N ILE A 1113 -36.28 -27.12 57.67
CA ILE A 1113 -35.75 -26.27 58.74
C ILE A 1113 -35.39 -24.93 58.12
N HIS A 1114 -35.94 -23.84 58.66
CA HIS A 1114 -35.67 -22.49 58.20
C HIS A 1114 -35.57 -21.57 59.41
N ARG A 1115 -34.47 -20.79 59.50
CA ARG A 1115 -34.11 -19.97 60.67
C ARG A 1115 -34.20 -20.73 62.00
N GLY A 1116 -33.73 -21.99 62.01
CA GLY A 1116 -33.73 -22.86 63.19
C GLY A 1116 -35.09 -23.39 63.64
N LYS A 1117 -36.17 -23.18 62.85
CA LYS A 1117 -37.52 -23.70 63.16
C LYS A 1117 -37.98 -24.69 62.09
N LYS A 1118 -38.74 -25.69 62.50
CA LYS A 1118 -39.42 -26.62 61.58
C LYS A 1118 -40.56 -25.89 60.86
N VAL A 1119 -40.48 -25.80 59.55
CA VAL A 1119 -41.48 -25.18 58.67
C VAL A 1119 -42.09 -26.25 57.77
N ILE A 1120 -43.42 -26.26 57.64
CA ILE A 1120 -44.15 -27.17 56.75
C ILE A 1120 -44.75 -26.35 55.63
N ILE A 1121 -44.32 -26.61 54.40
CA ILE A 1121 -44.89 -26.01 53.19
C ILE A 1121 -45.97 -26.97 52.68
N LYS A 1122 -47.22 -26.48 52.60
CA LYS A 1122 -48.41 -27.29 52.29
C LYS A 1122 -48.79 -27.26 50.81
#